data_AF-K2BS14-F1
#
_entry.id   AF-K2BS14-F1
#
_cell.length_a   1.000
_cell.length_b   1.000
_cell.length_c   1.000
_cell.angle_alpha   90.00
_cell.angle_beta   90.00
_cell.angle_gamma   90.00
#
_symmetry.space_group_name_H-M   'P 1'
#
loop_
_entity.id
_entity.type
_entity.pdbx_description
1 polymer ?
#
loop_
_entity_poly.entity_id
_entity_poly.type
_entity_poly.pdbx_seq_one_letter_code
_entity_poly.pdbx_strand_id
1 'polypeptide(L)'
;MLKLRAIFISGLSLVMFGLVAQPVQATGTYYVDSITGNDANNCTSADTACLTVAGAKALIIALADPADTTLKLNGVFTDQVVFYETDVIAPDTLDGLRITATDTSNQPIIDTTVAGTSAMYISNINHVTVDYITVTGGTAGIDVTGTGATYIADISIHHNSVTGLTDDESSYGIRLQYAKKSHVHDNNVHDVAINLADVGNSTYFYGIMVAYVFDTTIRDNTVSDVGVTDAFSAAGGHSSYVYGLYTSNMVDTIIANNTLTGIYATETASVTGTYHYLYAEGIYGNTLVDVVMEDNTIQNISSTVDADIDANSAAVYAYGIVITEMRSDGSSTELRNNTIADLTATNASKSGSATSQGINFTFGYTVGVINNSVENITANHSSTKDEASTAAYVIGMYTTYFGNAMTVSKNNIDTLTANINYSGANSSGTVNVRGIYNYGGQATISGNVIEHLTRSINNANSDSYYDNASSYGIDVNNASGSIIKNNRIRNFSDSYNSSGTAGTAYFNNVGINAAGSDNISILKNQISNLDFSFSVSDPTDATYTNVTGYGMFLFRLSNANISGNRMKQITSAANAGNANTLFHYVDGFYLNTVSGLVSNNRIANYIVSSQVVNGGISQLFYGLSVSTQSTATITGNLIRDITTTTTGATSSHQDAGMFIAMAPNLILDGNEIRPFTSSSSNGDNTMYGIHFGSDASKTRLVDNIILGDKDFIGSSHTGIYLPSDSTLDIDIINNNVVNWKYPFNVEGGSKVYLRNNIFSAVGAEGYALGIGRDQVNNDTFKSDYNLFYNKTVVDQLVYDTDNTMAIAFGDWTNVGGSWGFDVHSINENPKLNVNGYLRKGSKAINAGSNVYPYVNTAVEYGYLQTDVNGTERPIAQDNQVDIGADEYKK
;
A
#
# COMPACT_ATOMS: atom_id res chain seq x y z
N MET A 1 -46.09 -31.56 -98.68
CA MET A 1 -46.63 -30.36 -99.37
C MET A 1 -45.87 -29.14 -98.86
N LEU A 2 -45.02 -28.59 -99.73
CA LEU A 2 -44.90 -27.16 -100.10
C LEU A 2 -44.34 -26.24 -99.00
N LYS A 3 -43.05 -25.89 -98.98
CA LYS A 3 -42.19 -25.12 -99.93
C LYS A 3 -42.18 -23.61 -99.64
N LEU A 4 -41.04 -23.11 -99.18
CA LEU A 4 -40.28 -21.93 -99.67
C LEU A 4 -39.02 -21.87 -98.76
N ARG A 5 -37.75 -22.15 -99.12
CA ARG A 5 -36.84 -21.73 -100.22
C ARG A 5 -36.76 -20.22 -100.46
N ALA A 6 -35.72 -19.60 -99.88
CA ALA A 6 -34.74 -18.79 -100.61
C ALA A 6 -33.41 -18.75 -99.82
N ILE A 7 -32.31 -18.67 -100.56
CA ILE A 7 -30.94 -19.07 -100.23
C ILE A 7 -30.02 -17.95 -100.79
N PHE A 8 -28.96 -17.58 -100.04
CA PHE A 8 -27.62 -17.11 -100.50
C PHE A 8 -27.51 -15.66 -101.08
N ILE A 9 -26.47 -14.79 -100.88
CA ILE A 9 -25.02 -14.81 -100.53
C ILE A 9 -24.68 -13.39 -99.98
N SER A 10 -23.81 -13.13 -98.97
CA SER A 10 -22.36 -12.97 -99.16
C SER A 10 -21.56 -12.64 -97.89
N GLY A 11 -20.40 -13.32 -97.75
CA GLY A 11 -19.18 -12.87 -97.03
C GLY A 11 -19.26 -12.90 -95.51
N LEU A 12 -18.27 -13.29 -94.71
CA LEU A 12 -16.86 -13.63 -94.92
C LEU A 12 -16.44 -14.35 -93.61
N SER A 13 -15.45 -15.23 -93.69
CA SER A 13 -14.91 -16.08 -92.63
C SER A 13 -14.64 -15.38 -91.28
N LEU A 14 -15.01 -16.01 -90.16
CA LEU A 14 -14.24 -15.89 -88.92
C LEU A 14 -14.16 -17.24 -88.19
N VAL A 15 -12.94 -17.52 -87.76
CA VAL A 15 -12.41 -18.73 -87.16
C VAL A 15 -12.96 -18.93 -85.74
N MET A 16 -13.02 -20.19 -85.31
CA MET A 16 -13.25 -20.67 -83.94
C MET A 16 -12.63 -19.76 -82.88
N PHE A 17 -13.34 -19.52 -81.78
CA PHE A 17 -12.91 -19.88 -80.42
C PHE A 17 -14.14 -19.89 -79.51
N GLY A 18 -14.32 -20.99 -78.77
CA GLY A 18 -15.24 -21.03 -77.66
C GLY A 18 -14.77 -20.04 -76.60
N LEU A 19 -15.60 -19.04 -76.30
CA LEU A 19 -15.54 -18.31 -75.05
C LEU A 19 -16.03 -19.27 -73.95
N VAL A 20 -15.13 -20.15 -73.51
CA VAL A 20 -15.07 -20.48 -72.09
C VAL A 20 -14.83 -19.13 -71.42
N ALA A 21 -15.84 -18.57 -70.76
CA ALA A 21 -15.61 -17.51 -69.80
C ALA A 21 -14.64 -18.11 -68.79
N GLN A 22 -13.35 -17.80 -68.92
CA GLN A 22 -12.42 -18.05 -67.84
C GLN A 22 -12.95 -17.24 -66.67
N PRO A 23 -13.18 -17.85 -65.49
CA PRO A 23 -13.34 -17.06 -64.29
C PRO A 23 -12.03 -16.27 -64.18
N VAL A 24 -12.07 -14.97 -64.43
CA VAL A 24 -10.98 -14.10 -64.03
C VAL A 24 -10.98 -14.22 -62.52
N GLN A 25 -10.05 -14.99 -61.97
CA GLN A 25 -9.64 -14.89 -60.57
C GLN A 25 -9.11 -13.46 -60.41
N ALA A 26 -10.00 -12.52 -60.12
CA ALA A 26 -9.65 -11.16 -59.80
C ALA A 26 -9.75 -11.00 -58.29
N THR A 27 -8.77 -11.54 -57.57
CA THR A 27 -8.24 -10.85 -56.38
C THR A 27 -7.85 -9.45 -56.86
N GLY A 28 -8.61 -8.43 -56.49
CA GLY A 28 -8.56 -7.12 -57.12
C GLY A 28 -8.16 -6.00 -56.17
N THR A 29 -7.25 -5.13 -56.59
CA THR A 29 -7.11 -3.80 -55.99
C THR A 29 -8.00 -2.81 -56.74
N TYR A 30 -8.95 -2.20 -56.04
CA TYR A 30 -9.85 -1.17 -56.55
C TYR A 30 -9.34 0.18 -56.08
N TYR A 31 -9.22 1.14 -56.99
CA TYR A 31 -8.82 2.51 -56.67
C TYR A 31 -10.05 3.42 -56.76
N VAL A 32 -10.21 4.33 -55.82
CA VAL A 32 -11.29 5.32 -55.77
C VAL A 32 -10.65 6.68 -55.52
N ASP A 33 -10.87 7.62 -56.43
CA ASP A 33 -10.31 8.97 -56.37
C ASP A 33 -11.44 10.01 -56.31
N SER A 34 -11.37 10.92 -55.34
CA SER A 34 -12.44 11.88 -55.06
C SER A 34 -12.54 13.02 -56.08
N ILE A 35 -11.47 13.30 -56.85
CA ILE A 35 -11.39 14.43 -57.79
C ILE A 35 -11.88 14.02 -59.17
N THR A 36 -11.59 12.78 -59.60
CA THR A 36 -11.95 12.29 -60.95
C THR A 36 -13.37 11.73 -61.05
N GLY A 37 -14.13 11.74 -59.95
CA GLY A 37 -15.49 11.19 -59.81
C GLY A 37 -16.44 11.53 -60.96
N ASN A 38 -16.56 10.64 -61.93
CA ASN A 38 -17.54 10.80 -63.01
C ASN A 38 -18.17 9.46 -63.36
N ASP A 39 -19.49 9.37 -63.18
CA ASP A 39 -20.37 8.25 -63.57
C ASP A 39 -20.47 8.04 -65.10
N ALA A 40 -19.62 8.69 -65.89
CA ALA A 40 -19.66 8.69 -67.34
C ALA A 40 -18.46 7.94 -67.95
N ASN A 41 -18.61 6.62 -68.10
CA ASN A 41 -18.03 5.76 -69.16
C ASN A 41 -16.79 6.32 -69.91
N ASN A 42 -15.64 6.47 -69.26
CA ASN A 42 -14.34 6.55 -69.93
C ASN A 42 -13.16 6.36 -68.95
N CYS A 43 -12.94 5.14 -68.48
CA CYS A 43 -11.62 4.70 -68.03
C CYS A 43 -11.09 3.73 -69.12
N THR A 44 -10.17 4.20 -69.96
CA THR A 44 -9.66 3.47 -71.15
C THR A 44 -8.21 2.98 -70.99
N SER A 45 -7.76 2.74 -69.76
CA SER A 45 -6.52 1.99 -69.51
C SER A 45 -6.75 0.93 -68.44
N ALA A 46 -6.18 -0.25 -68.65
CA ALA A 46 -6.42 -1.47 -67.88
C ALA A 46 -6.02 -1.43 -66.39
N ASP A 47 -5.51 -0.30 -65.89
CA ASP A 47 -4.92 -0.18 -64.56
C ASP A 47 -5.58 0.88 -63.64
N THR A 48 -6.70 1.50 -64.06
CA THR A 48 -7.39 2.53 -63.24
C THR A 48 -8.91 2.42 -63.38
N ALA A 49 -9.56 1.73 -62.45
CA ALA A 49 -11.03 1.75 -62.33
C ALA A 49 -11.46 3.04 -61.63
N CYS A 50 -12.09 3.99 -62.34
CA CYS A 50 -12.62 5.22 -61.75
C CYS A 50 -14.04 4.94 -61.24
N LEU A 51 -14.16 4.44 -60.01
CA LEU A 51 -15.44 4.07 -59.39
C LEU A 51 -15.77 5.05 -58.27
N THR A 52 -17.07 5.32 -58.05
CA THR A 52 -17.54 5.86 -56.76
C THR A 52 -17.33 4.80 -55.67
N VAL A 53 -17.31 5.20 -54.39
CA VAL A 53 -17.26 4.25 -53.26
C VAL A 53 -18.38 3.20 -53.39
N ALA A 54 -19.59 3.62 -53.78
CA ALA A 54 -20.72 2.74 -54.04
C ALA A 54 -20.48 1.77 -55.21
N GLY A 55 -19.84 2.22 -56.30
CA GLY A 55 -19.50 1.39 -57.45
C GLY A 55 -18.40 0.37 -57.14
N ALA A 56 -17.36 0.77 -56.40
CA ALA A 56 -16.32 -0.13 -55.93
C ALA A 56 -16.88 -1.17 -54.97
N LYS A 57 -17.71 -0.76 -54.01
CA LYS A 57 -18.44 -1.64 -53.11
C LYS A 57 -19.25 -2.70 -53.89
N ALA A 58 -20.06 -2.28 -54.86
CA ALA A 58 -20.89 -3.20 -55.65
C ALA A 58 -20.06 -4.23 -56.43
N LEU A 59 -18.86 -3.85 -56.90
CA LEU A 59 -17.95 -4.77 -57.60
C LEU A 59 -17.24 -5.73 -56.64
N ILE A 60 -16.80 -5.26 -55.47
CA ILE A 60 -16.19 -6.09 -54.42
C ILE A 60 -17.18 -7.15 -53.95
N ILE A 61 -18.43 -6.78 -53.71
CA ILE A 61 -19.52 -7.69 -53.33
C ILE A 61 -19.82 -8.73 -54.41
N ALA A 62 -19.66 -8.36 -55.69
CA ALA A 62 -19.94 -9.25 -56.82
C ALA A 62 -18.79 -10.22 -57.14
N LEU A 63 -17.65 -10.14 -56.45
CA LEU A 63 -16.53 -11.06 -56.62
C LEU A 63 -16.93 -12.48 -56.19
N ALA A 64 -16.54 -13.46 -56.99
CA ALA A 64 -16.78 -14.88 -56.68
C ALA A 64 -15.91 -15.39 -55.53
N ASP A 65 -14.77 -14.73 -55.30
CA ASP A 65 -13.82 -14.97 -54.21
C ASP A 65 -13.17 -13.62 -53.85
N PRO A 66 -13.81 -12.82 -52.98
CA PRO A 66 -13.26 -11.54 -52.52
C PRO A 66 -12.10 -11.70 -51.53
N ALA A 67 -11.62 -12.92 -51.27
CA ALA A 67 -10.46 -13.14 -50.43
C ALA A 67 -9.27 -12.31 -50.92
N ASP A 68 -8.65 -11.54 -50.02
CA ASP A 68 -7.54 -10.61 -50.31
C ASP A 68 -7.91 -9.42 -51.24
N THR A 69 -9.14 -8.91 -51.18
CA THR A 69 -9.54 -7.71 -51.95
C THR A 69 -9.06 -6.42 -51.29
N THR A 70 -8.48 -5.50 -52.06
CA THR A 70 -8.01 -4.20 -51.54
C THR A 70 -8.80 -3.03 -52.15
N LEU A 71 -9.36 -2.14 -51.33
CA LEU A 71 -9.92 -0.84 -51.71
C LEU A 71 -8.93 0.28 -51.33
N LYS A 72 -8.47 1.06 -52.31
CA LYS A 72 -7.58 2.20 -52.14
C LYS A 72 -8.31 3.50 -52.37
N LEU A 73 -8.30 4.39 -51.39
CA LEU A 73 -8.96 5.70 -51.42
C LEU A 73 -7.93 6.82 -51.63
N ASN A 74 -8.27 7.82 -52.44
CA ASN A 74 -7.47 9.03 -52.66
C ASN A 74 -8.36 10.28 -52.67
N GLY A 75 -8.04 11.28 -51.84
CA GLY A 75 -8.76 12.55 -51.78
C GLY A 75 -9.77 12.67 -50.63
N VAL A 76 -10.76 13.55 -50.78
CA VAL A 76 -11.78 13.89 -49.75
C VAL A 76 -13.14 13.33 -50.15
N PHE A 77 -13.70 12.45 -49.34
CA PHE A 77 -14.98 11.77 -49.56
C PHE A 77 -16.02 12.27 -48.58
N THR A 78 -17.21 12.68 -49.06
CA THR A 78 -18.28 13.16 -48.18
C THR A 78 -19.30 12.07 -47.77
N ASP A 79 -19.15 10.88 -48.34
CA ASP A 79 -20.06 9.75 -48.13
C ASP A 79 -19.45 8.73 -47.15
N GLN A 80 -20.33 8.09 -46.38
CA GLN A 80 -19.97 6.98 -45.49
C GLN A 80 -19.50 5.74 -46.27
N VAL A 81 -18.47 5.04 -45.77
CA VAL A 81 -18.05 3.72 -46.27
C VAL A 81 -18.75 2.62 -45.47
N VAL A 82 -19.61 1.83 -46.11
CA VAL A 82 -20.45 0.83 -45.41
C VAL A 82 -20.33 -0.55 -46.01
N PHE A 83 -20.08 -1.59 -45.21
CA PHE A 83 -20.11 -3.01 -45.61
C PHE A 83 -20.96 -3.83 -44.63
N TYR A 84 -22.02 -4.50 -45.13
CA TYR A 84 -22.85 -5.42 -44.33
C TYR A 84 -22.67 -6.87 -44.80
N GLU A 85 -22.81 -7.83 -43.88
CA GLU A 85 -22.96 -9.25 -44.23
C GLU A 85 -24.15 -9.51 -45.18
N THR A 86 -25.26 -8.76 -45.05
CA THR A 86 -26.41 -8.92 -45.98
C THR A 86 -26.12 -8.50 -47.41
N ASP A 87 -25.05 -7.71 -47.61
CA ASP A 87 -24.64 -7.31 -48.94
C ASP A 87 -24.01 -8.50 -49.69
N VAL A 88 -23.62 -9.57 -49.00
CA VAL A 88 -22.96 -10.75 -49.56
C VAL A 88 -23.82 -12.01 -49.39
N ILE A 89 -23.83 -12.87 -50.40
CA ILE A 89 -24.64 -14.10 -50.41
C ILE A 89 -24.06 -15.17 -49.47
N ALA A 90 -22.77 -15.03 -49.08
CA ALA A 90 -22.11 -15.85 -48.07
C ALA A 90 -21.12 -14.98 -47.25
N PRO A 91 -21.21 -14.93 -45.91
CA PRO A 91 -20.37 -14.09 -45.05
C PRO A 91 -18.85 -14.31 -45.25
N ASP A 92 -18.45 -15.55 -45.54
CA ASP A 92 -17.03 -15.95 -45.76
C ASP A 92 -16.39 -15.31 -47.00
N THR A 93 -17.17 -14.63 -47.84
CA THR A 93 -16.65 -14.07 -49.10
C THR A 93 -15.86 -12.78 -48.88
N LEU A 94 -16.22 -11.92 -47.92
CA LEU A 94 -15.46 -10.68 -47.65
C LEU A 94 -14.25 -10.86 -46.72
N ASP A 95 -13.82 -12.11 -46.55
CA ASP A 95 -12.69 -12.48 -45.72
C ASP A 95 -11.37 -11.92 -46.30
N GLY A 96 -10.76 -10.91 -45.66
CA GLY A 96 -9.50 -10.31 -46.12
C GLY A 96 -9.66 -8.97 -46.85
N LEU A 97 -10.79 -8.28 -46.67
CA LEU A 97 -10.98 -6.93 -47.20
C LEU A 97 -9.98 -5.95 -46.59
N ARG A 98 -9.21 -5.25 -47.43
CA ARG A 98 -8.25 -4.23 -47.02
C ARG A 98 -8.65 -2.84 -47.54
N ILE A 99 -8.88 -1.86 -46.69
CA ILE A 99 -9.22 -0.47 -47.06
C ILE A 99 -8.04 0.43 -46.70
N THR A 100 -7.43 1.12 -47.67
CA THR A 100 -6.19 1.89 -47.43
C THR A 100 -6.11 3.20 -48.20
N ALA A 101 -5.22 4.09 -47.78
CA ALA A 101 -4.77 5.20 -48.60
C ALA A 101 -4.03 4.75 -49.86
N THR A 102 -4.21 5.50 -50.94
CA THR A 102 -3.46 5.28 -52.20
C THR A 102 -2.03 5.83 -52.12
N ASP A 103 -1.83 6.85 -51.29
CA ASP A 103 -0.55 7.50 -51.00
C ASP A 103 -0.40 7.66 -49.49
N THR A 104 0.51 6.91 -48.87
CA THR A 104 0.75 6.98 -47.42
C THR A 104 1.26 8.35 -46.95
N SER A 105 1.75 9.20 -47.87
CA SER A 105 2.18 10.56 -47.53
C SER A 105 1.03 11.57 -47.47
N ASN A 106 -0.14 11.25 -48.03
CA ASN A 106 -1.34 12.08 -48.02
C ASN A 106 -2.56 11.21 -47.70
N GLN A 107 -2.90 11.07 -46.42
CA GLN A 107 -4.05 10.28 -45.98
C GLN A 107 -5.36 10.83 -46.60
N PRO A 108 -6.21 10.00 -47.22
CA PRO A 108 -7.52 10.41 -47.68
C PRO A 108 -8.42 10.81 -46.50
N ILE A 109 -9.30 11.77 -46.73
CA ILE A 109 -10.24 12.30 -45.73
C ILE A 109 -11.64 11.74 -46.01
N ILE A 110 -12.26 11.09 -45.04
CA ILE A 110 -13.69 10.75 -45.06
C ILE A 110 -14.42 11.75 -44.17
N ASP A 111 -15.15 12.68 -44.81
CA ASP A 111 -15.86 13.78 -44.19
C ASP A 111 -17.36 13.51 -44.06
N THR A 112 -17.86 13.09 -42.88
CA THR A 112 -19.30 12.86 -42.68
C THR A 112 -19.93 14.00 -41.89
N THR A 113 -20.37 15.05 -42.59
CA THR A 113 -21.03 16.23 -41.99
C THR A 113 -22.35 15.96 -41.23
N VAL A 114 -22.78 14.70 -41.11
CA VAL A 114 -24.03 14.30 -40.44
C VAL A 114 -23.73 13.74 -39.05
N ALA A 115 -24.20 14.46 -38.02
CA ALA A 115 -24.25 13.94 -36.66
C ALA A 115 -25.15 12.70 -36.61
N GLY A 116 -24.61 11.55 -36.18
CA GLY A 116 -25.34 10.31 -35.91
C GLY A 116 -24.85 9.07 -36.66
N THR A 117 -23.84 9.20 -37.54
CA THR A 117 -23.33 8.10 -38.37
C THR A 117 -21.84 7.87 -38.19
N SER A 118 -21.39 6.60 -38.23
CA SER A 118 -19.97 6.24 -38.27
C SER A 118 -19.39 6.55 -39.64
N ALA A 119 -18.19 7.12 -39.79
CA ALA A 119 -17.62 7.40 -41.12
C ALA A 119 -17.32 6.13 -41.93
N MET A 120 -16.91 5.07 -41.22
CA MET A 120 -16.82 3.72 -41.75
C MET A 120 -17.61 2.76 -40.87
N TYR A 121 -18.47 1.95 -41.48
CA TYR A 121 -19.26 0.93 -40.79
C TYR A 121 -19.09 -0.43 -41.46
N ILE A 122 -18.60 -1.40 -40.71
CA ILE A 122 -18.34 -2.77 -41.16
C ILE A 122 -19.10 -3.69 -40.22
N SER A 123 -19.98 -4.55 -40.73
CA SER A 123 -20.78 -5.42 -39.87
C SER A 123 -20.75 -6.89 -40.27
N ASN A 124 -20.50 -7.75 -39.27
CA ASN A 124 -20.46 -9.21 -39.37
C ASN A 124 -19.46 -9.72 -40.44
N ILE A 125 -18.27 -9.12 -40.52
CA ILE A 125 -17.17 -9.56 -41.38
C ILE A 125 -15.99 -9.93 -40.47
N ASN A 126 -15.35 -11.08 -40.74
CA ASN A 126 -14.37 -11.70 -39.83
C ASN A 126 -12.91 -11.40 -40.16
N HIS A 127 -12.58 -10.73 -41.25
CA HIS A 127 -11.20 -10.42 -41.62
C HIS A 127 -11.19 -9.12 -42.40
N VAL A 128 -10.83 -8.02 -41.74
CA VAL A 128 -10.78 -6.69 -42.35
C VAL A 128 -9.56 -5.93 -41.87
N THR A 129 -8.90 -5.22 -42.79
CA THR A 129 -7.79 -4.31 -42.49
C THR A 129 -8.15 -2.88 -42.93
N VAL A 130 -7.99 -1.88 -42.06
CA VAL A 130 -8.30 -0.46 -42.36
C VAL A 130 -7.12 0.45 -42.02
N ASP A 131 -6.52 1.11 -43.03
CA ASP A 131 -5.22 1.76 -42.89
C ASP A 131 -5.11 3.18 -43.46
N TYR A 132 -4.41 4.06 -42.75
CA TYR A 132 -3.96 5.38 -43.24
C TYR A 132 -5.10 6.32 -43.66
N ILE A 133 -6.26 6.28 -42.99
CA ILE A 133 -7.42 7.12 -43.29
C ILE A 133 -7.54 8.22 -42.24
N THR A 134 -7.84 9.44 -42.69
CA THR A 134 -8.32 10.51 -41.81
C THR A 134 -9.85 10.55 -41.89
N VAL A 135 -10.52 10.59 -40.74
CA VAL A 135 -11.96 10.77 -40.62
C VAL A 135 -12.21 12.17 -40.06
N THR A 136 -13.08 12.96 -40.68
CA THR A 136 -13.51 14.28 -40.20
C THR A 136 -15.02 14.34 -40.14
N GLY A 137 -15.62 14.91 -39.10
CA GLY A 137 -17.09 15.06 -39.01
C GLY A 137 -17.84 13.72 -38.91
N GLY A 138 -18.70 13.58 -37.90
CA GLY A 138 -19.54 12.38 -37.67
C GLY A 138 -19.38 11.84 -36.26
N THR A 139 -20.32 11.01 -35.79
CA THR A 139 -20.38 10.59 -34.37
C THR A 139 -19.48 9.41 -34.00
N ALA A 140 -18.93 8.70 -34.99
CA ALA A 140 -18.01 7.57 -34.77
C ALA A 140 -17.00 7.46 -35.93
N GLY A 141 -15.74 7.10 -35.62
CA GLY A 141 -14.70 6.91 -36.63
C GLY A 141 -14.92 5.65 -37.49
N ILE A 142 -14.36 4.52 -37.03
CA ILE A 142 -14.42 3.22 -37.70
C ILE A 142 -15.18 2.25 -36.79
N ASP A 143 -16.37 1.80 -37.18
CA ASP A 143 -17.20 0.92 -36.36
C ASP A 143 -17.28 -0.47 -36.99
N VAL A 144 -16.54 -1.43 -36.41
CA VAL A 144 -16.65 -2.85 -36.76
C VAL A 144 -17.60 -3.53 -35.77
N THR A 145 -18.83 -3.85 -36.21
CA THR A 145 -19.90 -4.38 -35.35
C THR A 145 -20.24 -5.85 -35.61
N GLY A 146 -20.35 -6.65 -34.55
CA GLY A 146 -20.96 -7.99 -34.56
C GLY A 146 -22.26 -8.07 -33.73
N THR A 147 -23.28 -8.80 -34.19
CA THR A 147 -24.52 -9.07 -33.41
C THR A 147 -24.99 -10.53 -33.53
N GLY A 148 -25.31 -11.19 -32.40
CA GLY A 148 -25.84 -12.57 -32.37
C GLY A 148 -24.82 -13.65 -32.00
N ALA A 149 -24.96 -14.87 -32.56
CA ALA A 149 -23.98 -15.95 -32.37
C ALA A 149 -22.78 -15.77 -33.32
N THR A 150 -22.10 -14.64 -33.17
CA THR A 150 -21.17 -14.11 -34.17
C THR A 150 -19.73 -14.26 -33.71
N TYR A 151 -18.84 -14.38 -34.69
CA TYR A 151 -17.41 -14.48 -34.56
C TYR A 151 -16.81 -13.12 -35.01
N ILE A 152 -15.93 -12.51 -34.22
CA ILE A 152 -15.10 -11.37 -34.66
C ILE A 152 -13.66 -11.82 -34.49
N ALA A 153 -12.99 -12.10 -35.59
CA ALA A 153 -11.58 -12.46 -35.62
C ALA A 153 -10.82 -11.48 -36.50
N ASP A 154 -9.49 -11.49 -36.43
CA ASP A 154 -8.59 -11.00 -37.49
C ASP A 154 -8.92 -9.59 -38.05
N ILE A 155 -9.48 -8.70 -37.22
CA ILE A 155 -9.72 -7.30 -37.58
C ILE A 155 -8.47 -6.49 -37.25
N SER A 156 -7.94 -5.79 -38.25
CA SER A 156 -6.82 -4.86 -38.11
C SER A 156 -7.24 -3.43 -38.45
N ILE A 157 -7.02 -2.48 -37.55
CA ILE A 157 -7.28 -1.05 -37.77
C ILE A 157 -5.99 -0.32 -37.40
N HIS A 158 -5.35 0.36 -38.35
CA HIS A 158 -4.05 0.99 -38.09
C HIS A 158 -3.78 2.34 -38.77
N HIS A 159 -3.00 3.20 -38.10
CA HIS A 159 -2.54 4.49 -38.62
C HIS A 159 -3.68 5.43 -39.05
N ASN A 160 -4.78 5.45 -38.31
CA ASN A 160 -5.97 6.25 -38.63
C ASN A 160 -6.07 7.45 -37.69
N SER A 161 -6.56 8.58 -38.19
CA SER A 161 -6.85 9.76 -37.37
C SER A 161 -8.32 10.13 -37.46
N VAL A 162 -8.94 10.45 -36.33
CA VAL A 162 -10.32 10.94 -36.28
C VAL A 162 -10.30 12.37 -35.76
N THR A 163 -10.92 13.30 -36.48
CA THR A 163 -10.91 14.72 -36.14
C THR A 163 -12.29 15.35 -36.28
N GLY A 164 -12.52 16.48 -35.61
CA GLY A 164 -13.76 17.25 -35.79
C GLY A 164 -15.04 16.54 -35.32
N LEU A 165 -14.92 15.69 -34.29
CA LEU A 165 -16.08 15.16 -33.55
C LEU A 165 -16.77 16.32 -32.79
N THR A 166 -18.10 16.28 -32.71
CA THR A 166 -18.92 17.24 -31.96
C THR A 166 -19.49 16.61 -30.68
N ASP A 167 -20.22 17.38 -29.87
CA ASP A 167 -20.63 17.03 -28.50
C ASP A 167 -21.30 15.64 -28.31
N ASP A 168 -20.99 14.97 -27.19
CA ASP A 168 -21.58 13.71 -26.69
C ASP A 168 -21.31 12.45 -27.55
N GLU A 169 -20.22 12.47 -28.33
CA GLU A 169 -19.93 11.42 -29.31
C GLU A 169 -19.00 10.31 -28.77
N SER A 170 -19.24 9.08 -29.26
CA SER A 170 -18.49 7.89 -28.91
C SER A 170 -17.83 7.31 -30.15
N SER A 171 -16.50 7.19 -30.15
CA SER A 171 -15.76 6.53 -31.22
C SER A 171 -15.31 5.14 -30.78
N TYR A 172 -15.36 4.20 -31.71
CA TYR A 172 -15.03 2.80 -31.51
C TYR A 172 -13.91 2.41 -32.48
N GLY A 173 -13.14 1.38 -32.16
CA GLY A 173 -12.43 0.57 -33.15
C GLY A 173 -13.27 -0.67 -33.50
N ILE A 174 -13.53 -1.51 -32.49
CA ILE A 174 -14.34 -2.73 -32.60
C ILE A 174 -15.46 -2.72 -31.57
N ARG A 175 -16.66 -3.16 -31.96
CA ARG A 175 -17.83 -3.26 -31.09
C ARG A 175 -18.55 -4.59 -31.23
N LEU A 176 -18.68 -5.36 -30.15
CA LEU A 176 -19.54 -6.54 -30.07
C LEU A 176 -20.67 -6.27 -29.07
N GLN A 177 -21.93 -6.44 -29.49
CA GLN A 177 -23.08 -6.27 -28.61
C GLN A 177 -24.11 -7.39 -28.76
N TYR A 178 -24.78 -7.74 -27.65
CA TYR A 178 -25.91 -8.68 -27.62
C TYR A 178 -25.57 -10.06 -28.21
N ALA A 179 -24.39 -10.55 -27.88
CA ALA A 179 -23.82 -11.76 -28.47
C ALA A 179 -23.93 -12.97 -27.53
N LYS A 180 -24.06 -14.18 -28.09
CA LYS A 180 -24.14 -15.43 -27.33
C LYS A 180 -23.27 -16.49 -27.97
N LYS A 181 -22.38 -17.14 -27.21
CA LYS A 181 -21.41 -18.11 -27.75
C LYS A 181 -20.50 -17.48 -28.80
N SER A 182 -19.88 -16.39 -28.42
CA SER A 182 -19.10 -15.55 -29.33
C SER A 182 -17.62 -15.56 -29.01
N HIS A 183 -16.81 -15.18 -29.99
CA HIS A 183 -15.38 -15.03 -29.84
C HIS A 183 -14.94 -13.68 -30.41
N VAL A 184 -14.09 -12.98 -29.67
CA VAL A 184 -13.37 -11.78 -30.10
C VAL A 184 -11.89 -12.10 -29.97
N HIS A 185 -11.20 -12.38 -31.08
CA HIS A 185 -9.79 -12.74 -30.99
C HIS A 185 -8.93 -12.32 -32.18
N ASP A 186 -7.62 -12.33 -31.98
CA ASP A 186 -6.62 -12.01 -33.01
C ASP A 186 -6.85 -10.63 -33.68
N ASN A 187 -7.51 -9.70 -32.97
CA ASN A 187 -7.75 -8.35 -33.46
C ASN A 187 -6.59 -7.42 -33.11
N ASN A 188 -6.30 -6.44 -33.95
CA ASN A 188 -5.27 -5.42 -33.76
C ASN A 188 -5.82 -4.01 -34.01
N VAL A 189 -5.90 -3.18 -32.97
CA VAL A 189 -6.23 -1.75 -33.09
C VAL A 189 -5.01 -0.94 -32.70
N HIS A 190 -4.42 -0.23 -33.66
CA HIS A 190 -3.13 0.43 -33.48
C HIS A 190 -3.10 1.85 -34.06
N ASP A 191 -2.34 2.78 -33.46
CA ASP A 191 -2.12 4.13 -33.98
C ASP A 191 -3.43 4.85 -34.35
N VAL A 192 -4.37 4.90 -33.39
CA VAL A 192 -5.68 5.55 -33.55
C VAL A 192 -5.75 6.77 -32.63
N ALA A 193 -5.56 7.95 -33.21
CA ALA A 193 -5.59 9.21 -32.49
C ALA A 193 -6.85 10.01 -32.80
N ILE A 194 -7.61 10.38 -31.76
CA ILE A 194 -8.70 11.35 -31.85
C ILE A 194 -8.15 12.74 -31.53
N ASN A 195 -8.29 13.67 -32.48
CA ASN A 195 -8.01 15.09 -32.26
C ASN A 195 -9.33 15.88 -32.23
N LEU A 196 -9.68 16.41 -31.07
CA LEU A 196 -10.89 17.22 -30.89
C LEU A 196 -10.60 18.68 -31.25
N ALA A 197 -11.60 19.37 -31.82
CA ALA A 197 -11.44 20.73 -32.35
C ALA A 197 -12.51 21.72 -31.86
N ASP A 198 -13.67 21.26 -31.36
CA ASP A 198 -14.74 22.11 -30.81
C ASP A 198 -15.57 21.32 -29.77
N VAL A 199 -16.09 22.00 -28.74
CA VAL A 199 -16.29 21.39 -27.39
C VAL A 199 -17.72 20.97 -27.07
N GLY A 200 -17.85 19.68 -26.71
CA GLY A 200 -18.93 19.16 -25.88
C GLY A 200 -18.49 18.71 -24.49
N ASN A 201 -19.46 18.39 -23.64
CA ASN A 201 -19.23 18.06 -22.22
C ASN A 201 -18.44 16.76 -22.01
N SER A 202 -18.51 15.79 -22.93
CA SER A 202 -17.82 14.50 -22.78
C SER A 202 -17.45 13.84 -24.11
N THR A 203 -16.33 13.12 -24.14
CA THR A 203 -15.87 12.29 -25.27
C THR A 203 -15.51 10.88 -24.79
N TYR A 204 -15.90 9.88 -25.57
CA TYR A 204 -15.59 8.48 -25.30
C TYR A 204 -14.85 7.83 -26.47
N PHE A 205 -13.76 7.14 -26.18
CA PHE A 205 -13.06 6.29 -27.12
C PHE A 205 -12.92 4.87 -26.59
N TYR A 206 -13.25 3.91 -27.44
CA TYR A 206 -13.15 2.49 -27.15
C TYR A 206 -12.26 1.82 -28.21
N GLY A 207 -11.12 1.25 -27.81
CA GLY A 207 -10.35 0.37 -28.69
C GLY A 207 -11.20 -0.84 -29.07
N ILE A 208 -11.60 -1.63 -28.07
CA ILE A 208 -12.56 -2.73 -28.21
C ILE A 208 -13.68 -2.55 -27.18
N MET A 209 -14.93 -2.60 -27.62
CA MET A 209 -16.11 -2.60 -26.77
C MET A 209 -16.84 -3.95 -26.87
N VAL A 210 -17.06 -4.63 -25.75
CA VAL A 210 -17.89 -5.84 -25.67
C VAL A 210 -18.96 -5.65 -24.60
N ALA A 211 -20.24 -5.71 -24.98
CA ALA A 211 -21.34 -5.49 -24.04
C ALA A 211 -22.52 -6.44 -24.23
N TYR A 212 -23.17 -6.79 -23.11
CA TYR A 212 -24.37 -7.64 -23.06
C TYR A 212 -24.14 -9.01 -23.70
N VAL A 213 -23.08 -9.71 -23.28
CA VAL A 213 -22.68 -11.00 -23.87
C VAL A 213 -22.74 -12.16 -22.86
N PHE A 214 -22.95 -13.37 -23.38
CA PHE A 214 -23.03 -14.61 -22.61
C PHE A 214 -22.17 -15.71 -23.26
N ASP A 215 -21.41 -16.47 -22.46
CA ASP A 215 -20.57 -17.59 -22.94
C ASP A 215 -19.62 -17.10 -24.04
N THR A 216 -18.75 -16.15 -23.70
CA THR A 216 -17.90 -15.44 -24.67
C THR A 216 -16.43 -15.61 -24.33
N THR A 217 -15.56 -15.60 -25.34
CA THR A 217 -14.10 -15.54 -25.15
C THR A 217 -13.53 -14.32 -25.84
N ILE A 218 -12.83 -13.48 -25.10
CA ILE A 218 -12.08 -12.33 -25.60
C ILE A 218 -10.60 -12.65 -25.42
N ARG A 219 -9.88 -12.98 -26.49
CA ARG A 219 -8.49 -13.41 -26.36
C ARG A 219 -7.56 -12.95 -27.45
N ASP A 220 -6.27 -12.89 -27.15
CA ASP A 220 -5.23 -12.66 -28.16
C ASP A 220 -5.43 -11.35 -28.96
N ASN A 221 -6.11 -10.36 -28.38
CA ASN A 221 -6.30 -9.04 -29.02
C ASN A 221 -5.16 -8.10 -28.63
N THR A 222 -4.76 -7.24 -29.56
CA THR A 222 -3.79 -6.17 -29.33
C THR A 222 -4.46 -4.81 -29.54
N VAL A 223 -4.35 -3.93 -28.54
CA VAL A 223 -4.70 -2.52 -28.65
C VAL A 223 -3.46 -1.72 -28.28
N SER A 224 -2.99 -0.85 -29.17
CA SER A 224 -1.71 -0.17 -29.02
C SER A 224 -1.72 1.27 -29.53
N ASP A 225 -1.22 2.23 -28.76
CA ASP A 225 -1.08 3.63 -29.22
C ASP A 225 -2.41 4.24 -29.69
N VAL A 226 -3.43 4.11 -28.83
CA VAL A 226 -4.76 4.63 -29.08
C VAL A 226 -5.15 5.64 -28.02
N GLY A 227 -5.79 6.74 -28.42
CA GLY A 227 -6.08 7.78 -27.46
C GLY A 227 -6.73 9.03 -28.00
N VAL A 228 -6.92 9.96 -27.08
CA VAL A 228 -7.42 11.30 -27.34
C VAL A 228 -6.30 12.30 -27.11
N THR A 229 -6.11 13.22 -28.05
CA THR A 229 -5.29 14.41 -27.89
C THR A 229 -6.16 15.63 -28.12
N ASP A 230 -6.20 16.54 -27.17
CA ASP A 230 -7.00 17.75 -27.23
C ASP A 230 -6.17 19.02 -27.00
N ALA A 231 -6.48 20.07 -27.75
CA ALA A 231 -5.91 21.41 -27.63
C ALA A 231 -7.05 22.43 -27.50
N PHE A 232 -7.49 22.71 -26.28
CA PHE A 232 -8.66 23.56 -26.03
C PHE A 232 -8.37 25.06 -26.09
N SER A 233 -9.24 25.79 -26.80
CA SER A 233 -9.31 27.26 -26.77
C SER A 233 -10.61 27.85 -26.19
N ALA A 234 -11.58 27.03 -25.74
CA ALA A 234 -12.92 27.48 -25.34
C ALA A 234 -13.26 27.23 -23.85
N ALA A 235 -14.14 28.06 -23.28
CA ALA A 235 -14.38 28.25 -21.84
C ALA A 235 -15.33 27.23 -21.14
N GLY A 236 -15.46 26.01 -21.66
CA GLY A 236 -16.35 24.95 -21.13
C GLY A 236 -15.64 23.94 -20.22
N GLY A 237 -16.41 23.18 -19.43
CA GLY A 237 -15.88 21.99 -18.74
C GLY A 237 -15.90 20.78 -19.67
N HIS A 238 -15.00 19.83 -19.48
CA HIS A 238 -14.84 18.69 -20.38
C HIS A 238 -14.48 17.39 -19.64
N SER A 239 -14.86 16.25 -20.21
CA SER A 239 -14.46 14.92 -19.72
C SER A 239 -14.11 13.97 -20.87
N SER A 240 -12.90 13.41 -20.86
CA SER A 240 -12.44 12.44 -21.85
C SER A 240 -12.28 11.05 -21.22
N TYR A 241 -12.83 10.04 -21.87
CA TYR A 241 -12.75 8.64 -21.45
C TYR A 241 -12.15 7.78 -22.57
N VAL A 242 -11.01 7.14 -22.30
CA VAL A 242 -10.29 6.30 -23.26
C VAL A 242 -10.14 4.91 -22.67
N TYR A 243 -10.70 3.91 -23.35
CA TYR A 243 -10.66 2.51 -22.92
C TYR A 243 -9.92 1.67 -23.95
N GLY A 244 -8.92 0.90 -23.51
CA GLY A 244 -8.32 -0.15 -24.35
C GLY A 244 -9.35 -1.25 -24.64
N LEU A 245 -9.91 -1.83 -23.57
CA LEU A 245 -11.00 -2.80 -23.61
C LEU A 245 -12.11 -2.39 -22.64
N TYR A 246 -13.31 -2.15 -23.17
CA TYR A 246 -14.51 -1.89 -22.39
C TYR A 246 -15.41 -3.11 -22.39
N THR A 247 -15.81 -3.54 -21.19
CA THR A 247 -16.63 -4.72 -20.95
C THR A 247 -17.84 -4.38 -20.08
N SER A 248 -19.03 -4.81 -20.47
CA SER A 248 -20.25 -4.50 -19.72
C SER A 248 -21.30 -5.61 -19.79
N ASN A 249 -21.90 -5.96 -18.65
CA ASN A 249 -22.95 -6.97 -18.53
C ASN A 249 -22.55 -8.31 -19.16
N MET A 250 -21.52 -8.94 -18.60
CA MET A 250 -20.96 -10.19 -19.11
C MET A 250 -21.23 -11.35 -18.16
N VAL A 251 -21.52 -12.51 -18.72
CA VAL A 251 -21.76 -13.76 -17.98
C VAL A 251 -20.97 -14.89 -18.62
N ASP A 252 -20.35 -15.76 -17.81
CA ASP A 252 -19.60 -16.93 -18.27
C ASP A 252 -18.55 -16.56 -19.33
N THR A 253 -17.63 -15.65 -19.00
CA THR A 253 -16.66 -15.12 -20.00
C THR A 253 -15.22 -15.29 -19.57
N ILE A 254 -14.37 -15.62 -20.54
CA ILE A 254 -12.91 -15.63 -20.40
C ILE A 254 -12.34 -14.42 -21.15
N ILE A 255 -11.50 -13.64 -20.48
CA ILE A 255 -10.71 -12.54 -21.06
C ILE A 255 -9.23 -12.89 -20.88
N ALA A 256 -8.57 -13.35 -21.94
CA ALA A 256 -7.23 -13.94 -21.82
C ALA A 256 -6.23 -13.45 -22.85
N ASN A 257 -4.95 -13.37 -22.53
CA ASN A 257 -3.87 -13.09 -23.50
C ASN A 257 -4.02 -11.78 -24.30
N ASN A 258 -4.76 -10.78 -23.80
CA ASN A 258 -4.86 -9.50 -24.50
C ASN A 258 -3.66 -8.62 -24.17
N THR A 259 -3.17 -7.86 -25.14
CA THR A 259 -2.10 -6.86 -24.97
C THR A 259 -2.69 -5.47 -25.19
N LEU A 260 -2.76 -4.67 -24.12
CA LEU A 260 -3.28 -3.31 -24.14
C LEU A 260 -2.14 -2.37 -23.75
N THR A 261 -1.58 -1.64 -24.71
CA THR A 261 -0.42 -0.77 -24.51
C THR A 261 -0.65 0.62 -25.10
N GLY A 262 0.00 1.66 -24.58
CA GLY A 262 -0.05 2.99 -25.20
C GLY A 262 -1.47 3.57 -25.25
N ILE A 263 -2.28 3.32 -24.21
CA ILE A 263 -3.61 3.93 -24.10
C ILE A 263 -3.43 5.31 -23.49
N TYR A 264 -3.88 6.38 -24.15
CA TYR A 264 -3.62 7.73 -23.67
C TYR A 264 -4.80 8.69 -23.75
N ALA A 265 -4.85 9.61 -22.79
CA ALA A 265 -5.68 10.81 -22.82
C ALA A 265 -4.78 12.02 -22.53
N THR A 266 -4.63 12.92 -23.49
CA THR A 266 -3.78 14.11 -23.33
C THR A 266 -4.58 15.37 -23.65
N GLU A 267 -4.54 16.32 -22.74
CA GLU A 267 -5.20 17.61 -22.90
C GLU A 267 -4.22 18.76 -22.66
N THR A 268 -4.22 19.73 -23.58
CA THR A 268 -3.53 21.00 -23.46
C THR A 268 -4.56 22.13 -23.52
N ALA A 269 -4.99 22.67 -22.39
CA ALA A 269 -5.96 23.78 -22.35
C ALA A 269 -5.31 25.11 -21.96
N SER A 270 -5.78 26.22 -22.52
CA SER A 270 -5.27 27.57 -22.19
C SER A 270 -6.24 28.45 -21.38
N VAL A 271 -7.32 27.88 -20.82
CA VAL A 271 -8.48 28.67 -20.37
C VAL A 271 -8.73 28.61 -18.86
N THR A 272 -9.16 29.73 -18.30
CA THR A 272 -9.55 29.94 -16.90
C THR A 272 -10.99 29.45 -16.62
N GLY A 273 -11.22 28.65 -15.57
CA GLY A 273 -12.50 28.63 -14.86
C GLY A 273 -13.45 27.40 -14.92
N THR A 274 -13.04 26.21 -15.36
CA THR A 274 -13.94 25.03 -15.44
C THR A 274 -13.36 23.73 -14.84
N TYR A 275 -14.14 22.64 -14.88
CA TYR A 275 -13.77 21.29 -14.42
C TYR A 275 -13.26 20.43 -15.59
N HIS A 276 -12.18 19.68 -15.38
CA HIS A 276 -11.59 18.78 -16.38
C HIS A 276 -11.40 17.38 -15.80
N TYR A 277 -11.90 16.36 -16.49
CA TYR A 277 -11.74 14.95 -16.07
C TYR A 277 -11.20 14.09 -17.20
N LEU A 278 -10.01 13.51 -17.04
CA LEU A 278 -9.42 12.64 -18.05
C LEU A 278 -9.24 11.23 -17.50
N TYR A 279 -9.72 10.23 -18.23
CA TYR A 279 -9.60 8.82 -17.91
C TYR A 279 -8.92 8.08 -19.05
N ALA A 280 -7.81 7.43 -18.75
CA ALA A 280 -7.19 6.43 -19.62
C ALA A 280 -7.14 5.09 -18.90
N GLU A 281 -7.78 4.08 -19.46
CA GLU A 281 -8.01 2.80 -18.80
C GLU A 281 -7.64 1.64 -19.72
N GLY A 282 -6.84 0.70 -19.22
CA GLY A 282 -6.54 -0.53 -19.95
C GLY A 282 -7.80 -1.36 -20.13
N ILE A 283 -8.34 -1.90 -19.03
CA ILE A 283 -9.61 -2.64 -19.01
C ILE A 283 -10.60 -1.94 -18.09
N TYR A 284 -11.78 -1.63 -18.63
CA TYR A 284 -12.95 -1.26 -17.83
C TYR A 284 -13.99 -2.36 -17.87
N GLY A 285 -14.49 -2.77 -16.71
CA GLY A 285 -15.51 -3.80 -16.54
C GLY A 285 -16.68 -3.32 -15.69
N ASN A 286 -17.88 -3.45 -16.23
CA ASN A 286 -19.11 -3.13 -15.53
C ASN A 286 -20.05 -4.34 -15.46
N THR A 287 -20.36 -4.80 -14.25
CA THR A 287 -21.27 -5.94 -14.02
C THR A 287 -20.79 -7.21 -14.74
N LEU A 288 -19.82 -7.88 -14.12
CA LEU A 288 -19.21 -9.11 -14.62
C LEU A 288 -19.60 -10.28 -13.72
N VAL A 289 -20.15 -11.35 -14.29
CA VAL A 289 -20.62 -12.52 -13.55
C VAL A 289 -19.89 -13.76 -14.09
N ASP A 290 -19.22 -14.51 -13.22
CA ASP A 290 -18.49 -15.72 -13.60
C ASP A 290 -17.46 -15.46 -14.71
N VAL A 291 -16.68 -14.40 -14.51
CA VAL A 291 -15.62 -13.97 -15.44
C VAL A 291 -14.25 -14.37 -14.91
N VAL A 292 -13.43 -14.92 -15.81
CA VAL A 292 -12.00 -15.15 -15.58
C VAL A 292 -11.22 -14.19 -16.46
N MET A 293 -10.37 -13.36 -15.85
CA MET A 293 -9.40 -12.54 -16.57
C MET A 293 -7.99 -13.05 -16.30
N GLU A 294 -7.31 -13.55 -17.33
CA GLU A 294 -6.00 -14.17 -17.15
C GLU A 294 -4.97 -13.79 -18.21
N ASP A 295 -3.70 -13.79 -17.81
CA ASP A 295 -2.56 -13.65 -18.73
C ASP A 295 -2.63 -12.41 -19.65
N ASN A 296 -3.33 -11.34 -19.24
CA ASN A 296 -3.38 -10.08 -19.99
C ASN A 296 -2.15 -9.20 -19.65
N THR A 297 -1.65 -8.48 -20.65
CA THR A 297 -0.58 -7.48 -20.49
C THR A 297 -1.15 -6.08 -20.71
N ILE A 298 -1.07 -5.23 -19.69
CA ILE A 298 -1.62 -3.87 -19.69
C ILE A 298 -0.49 -2.93 -19.32
N GLN A 299 -0.05 -2.07 -20.24
CA GLN A 299 1.12 -1.24 -19.99
C GLN A 299 1.06 0.12 -20.68
N ASN A 300 1.95 1.06 -20.30
CA ASN A 300 2.06 2.36 -20.94
C ASN A 300 0.71 3.11 -21.03
N ILE A 301 -0.05 3.12 -19.94
CA ILE A 301 -1.32 3.85 -19.86
C ILE A 301 -1.03 5.24 -19.32
N SER A 302 -1.44 6.28 -20.03
CA SER A 302 -1.13 7.65 -19.64
C SER A 302 -2.33 8.58 -19.69
N SER A 303 -2.43 9.46 -18.71
CA SER A 303 -3.45 10.51 -18.68
C SER A 303 -2.76 11.80 -18.27
N THR A 304 -2.85 12.83 -19.10
CA THR A 304 -2.00 14.04 -18.99
C THR A 304 -2.81 15.30 -19.22
N VAL A 305 -2.69 16.25 -18.29
CA VAL A 305 -3.06 17.65 -18.48
C VAL A 305 -1.77 18.47 -18.40
N ASP A 306 -1.30 18.97 -19.56
CA ASP A 306 0.05 19.55 -19.73
C ASP A 306 0.09 21.08 -19.67
N ALA A 307 -0.99 21.72 -19.22
CA ALA A 307 -1.06 23.17 -19.11
C ALA A 307 -1.30 23.64 -17.68
N ASP A 308 -0.66 24.75 -17.33
CA ASP A 308 -0.84 25.50 -16.07
C ASP A 308 -2.19 26.24 -16.07
N ILE A 309 -3.26 25.44 -16.13
CA ILE A 309 -4.65 25.85 -16.24
C ILE A 309 -5.11 26.39 -14.88
N ASP A 310 -5.68 27.59 -14.88
CA ASP A 310 -6.40 28.15 -13.72
C ASP A 310 -7.83 27.58 -13.71
N ALA A 311 -7.91 26.24 -13.63
CA ALA A 311 -9.13 25.48 -13.51
C ALA A 311 -9.53 25.39 -12.04
N ASN A 312 -10.84 25.37 -11.78
CA ASN A 312 -11.37 25.19 -10.43
C ASN A 312 -11.10 23.77 -9.88
N SER A 313 -10.92 22.78 -10.78
CA SER A 313 -10.47 21.42 -10.44
C SER A 313 -10.21 20.61 -11.72
N ALA A 314 -9.02 20.05 -11.87
CA ALA A 314 -8.70 19.04 -12.89
C ALA A 314 -8.38 17.70 -12.23
N ALA A 315 -9.05 16.62 -12.64
CA ALA A 315 -8.76 15.27 -12.15
C ALA A 315 -8.36 14.36 -13.31
N VAL A 316 -7.20 13.71 -13.14
CA VAL A 316 -6.52 12.96 -14.20
C VAL A 316 -6.29 11.55 -13.71
N TYR A 317 -6.76 10.57 -14.46
CA TYR A 317 -6.82 9.17 -14.05
C TYR A 317 -6.15 8.25 -15.08
N ALA A 318 -5.20 7.44 -14.61
CA ALA A 318 -4.59 6.34 -15.38
C ALA A 318 -4.82 5.01 -14.66
N TYR A 319 -5.55 4.10 -15.29
CA TYR A 319 -5.95 2.84 -14.68
C TYR A 319 -5.53 1.61 -15.50
N GLY A 320 -5.05 0.57 -14.82
CA GLY A 320 -4.78 -0.72 -15.45
C GLY A 320 -6.08 -1.49 -15.68
N ILE A 321 -6.69 -1.95 -14.59
CA ILE A 321 -7.97 -2.67 -14.59
C ILE A 321 -8.93 -1.99 -13.62
N VAL A 322 -10.11 -1.61 -14.09
CA VAL A 322 -11.21 -1.05 -13.27
C VAL A 322 -12.44 -1.92 -13.42
N ILE A 323 -12.89 -2.53 -12.34
CA ILE A 323 -14.11 -3.32 -12.29
C ILE A 323 -15.07 -2.70 -11.29
N THR A 324 -16.20 -2.17 -11.77
CA THR A 324 -17.21 -1.60 -10.88
C THR A 324 -17.92 -2.71 -10.11
N GLU A 325 -18.28 -3.81 -10.76
CA GLU A 325 -18.96 -4.93 -10.14
C GLU A 325 -18.50 -6.25 -10.74
N MET A 326 -18.05 -7.16 -9.87
CA MET A 326 -17.72 -8.54 -10.23
C MET A 326 -18.41 -9.50 -9.27
N ARG A 327 -19.08 -10.53 -9.78
CA ARG A 327 -19.85 -11.50 -9.00
C ARG A 327 -19.52 -12.93 -9.44
N SER A 328 -19.72 -13.87 -8.52
CA SER A 328 -19.78 -15.30 -8.77
C SER A 328 -21.19 -15.79 -8.49
N ASP A 329 -21.74 -16.66 -9.34
CA ASP A 329 -23.00 -17.35 -9.10
C ASP A 329 -22.84 -18.71 -8.38
N GLY A 330 -21.59 -19.07 -8.04
CA GLY A 330 -21.20 -20.42 -7.62
C GLY A 330 -20.01 -20.98 -8.39
N SER A 331 -19.58 -20.32 -9.47
CA SER A 331 -18.37 -20.64 -10.24
C SER A 331 -17.13 -19.82 -9.80
N SER A 332 -15.95 -20.06 -10.39
CA SER A 332 -14.71 -19.34 -10.06
C SER A 332 -14.59 -18.02 -10.83
N THR A 333 -14.86 -16.91 -10.16
CA THR A 333 -14.59 -15.56 -10.66
C THR A 333 -13.19 -15.11 -10.23
N GLU A 334 -12.28 -14.92 -11.18
CA GLU A 334 -10.85 -14.75 -10.90
C GLU A 334 -10.16 -13.72 -11.82
N LEU A 335 -9.24 -12.93 -11.25
CA LEU A 335 -8.20 -12.18 -11.97
C LEU A 335 -6.85 -12.80 -11.62
N ARG A 336 -6.19 -13.41 -12.59
CA ARG A 336 -4.91 -14.10 -12.35
C ARG A 336 -3.85 -13.86 -13.41
N ASN A 337 -2.58 -13.86 -13.00
CA ASN A 337 -1.43 -13.78 -13.92
C ASN A 337 -1.42 -12.56 -14.86
N ASN A 338 -2.16 -11.50 -14.56
CA ASN A 338 -2.13 -10.29 -15.37
C ASN A 338 -0.87 -9.47 -15.03
N THR A 339 -0.29 -8.82 -16.03
CA THR A 339 0.80 -7.87 -15.87
C THR A 339 0.27 -6.46 -16.11
N ILE A 340 0.38 -5.59 -15.11
CA ILE A 340 0.01 -4.18 -15.18
C ILE A 340 1.27 -3.36 -14.93
N ALA A 341 1.72 -2.56 -15.90
CA ALA A 341 2.95 -1.80 -15.79
C ALA A 341 2.83 -0.36 -16.33
N ASP A 342 3.69 0.54 -15.88
CA ASP A 342 3.93 1.85 -16.51
C ASP A 342 2.65 2.69 -16.67
N LEU A 343 1.89 2.86 -15.58
CA LEU A 343 0.71 3.72 -15.55
C LEU A 343 1.10 5.12 -15.06
N THR A 344 0.78 6.17 -15.81
CA THR A 344 1.18 7.54 -15.47
C THR A 344 0.02 8.52 -15.56
N ALA A 345 -0.32 9.17 -14.45
CA ALA A 345 -1.22 10.32 -14.42
C ALA A 345 -0.41 11.59 -14.15
N THR A 346 -0.55 12.61 -15.00
CA THR A 346 0.17 13.88 -14.88
C THR A 346 -0.80 15.05 -14.91
N ASN A 347 -0.74 15.94 -13.92
CA ASN A 347 -1.60 17.10 -13.82
C ASN A 347 -0.78 18.36 -13.56
N ALA A 348 -0.79 19.30 -14.50
CA ALA A 348 -0.07 20.57 -14.40
C ALA A 348 -0.95 21.76 -13.95
N SER A 349 -2.20 21.54 -13.59
CA SER A 349 -3.18 22.61 -13.28
C SER A 349 -2.99 23.24 -11.90
N LYS A 350 -3.65 24.38 -11.66
CA LYS A 350 -3.68 25.03 -10.34
C LYS A 350 -4.23 24.12 -9.23
N SER A 351 -5.26 23.34 -9.54
CA SER A 351 -5.99 22.56 -8.53
C SER A 351 -6.54 21.24 -9.06
N GLY A 352 -6.54 20.22 -8.20
CA GLY A 352 -7.15 18.92 -8.47
C GLY A 352 -6.21 17.75 -8.15
N SER A 353 -6.34 16.63 -8.87
CA SER A 353 -5.64 15.40 -8.51
C SER A 353 -5.18 14.56 -9.70
N ALA A 354 -3.92 14.14 -9.70
CA ALA A 354 -3.46 13.01 -10.51
C ALA A 354 -3.67 11.70 -9.73
N THR A 355 -4.26 10.68 -10.36
CA THR A 355 -4.53 9.39 -9.74
C THR A 355 -4.14 8.25 -10.67
N SER A 356 -3.29 7.34 -10.20
CA SER A 356 -2.94 6.12 -10.94
C SER A 356 -3.22 4.88 -10.12
N GLN A 357 -3.89 3.88 -10.70
CA GLN A 357 -4.16 2.63 -9.99
C GLN A 357 -3.99 1.39 -10.86
N GLY A 358 -3.36 0.36 -10.29
CA GLY A 358 -3.13 -0.90 -10.99
C GLY A 358 -4.42 -1.69 -11.21
N ILE A 359 -5.03 -2.15 -10.12
CA ILE A 359 -6.31 -2.88 -10.11
C ILE A 359 -7.29 -2.19 -9.17
N ASN A 360 -8.49 -1.88 -9.64
CA ASN A 360 -9.55 -1.27 -8.85
C ASN A 360 -10.84 -2.10 -8.91
N PHE A 361 -11.35 -2.48 -7.75
CA PHE A 361 -12.68 -3.05 -7.57
C PHE A 361 -13.56 -2.14 -6.73
N THR A 362 -14.70 -1.71 -7.30
CA THR A 362 -15.73 -1.02 -6.50
C THR A 362 -16.56 -2.02 -5.70
N PHE A 363 -16.99 -3.13 -6.30
CA PHE A 363 -17.73 -4.22 -5.65
C PHE A 363 -17.29 -5.60 -6.18
N GLY A 364 -16.80 -6.50 -5.32
CA GLY A 364 -16.35 -7.84 -5.74
C GLY A 364 -16.85 -8.98 -4.86
N TYR A 365 -17.76 -9.82 -5.36
CA TYR A 365 -18.42 -10.90 -4.61
C TYR A 365 -17.78 -12.27 -4.89
N THR A 366 -17.06 -12.82 -3.91
CA THR A 366 -16.35 -14.11 -4.04
C THR A 366 -15.35 -14.08 -5.21
N VAL A 367 -14.44 -13.11 -5.20
CA VAL A 367 -13.44 -12.90 -6.26
C VAL A 367 -12.05 -13.29 -5.77
N GLY A 368 -11.29 -13.98 -6.63
CA GLY A 368 -9.86 -14.21 -6.45
C GLY A 368 -9.01 -13.24 -7.26
N VAL A 369 -8.10 -12.50 -6.64
CA VAL A 369 -7.06 -11.68 -7.29
C VAL A 369 -5.70 -12.30 -6.98
N ILE A 370 -5.19 -13.11 -7.91
CA ILE A 370 -4.12 -14.07 -7.62
C ILE A 370 -2.96 -13.92 -8.59
N ASN A 371 -1.73 -13.79 -8.08
CA ASN A 371 -0.53 -13.87 -8.91
C ASN A 371 -0.45 -12.83 -10.04
N ASN A 372 -0.94 -11.61 -9.82
CA ASN A 372 -0.78 -10.50 -10.76
C ASN A 372 0.50 -9.70 -10.44
N SER A 373 1.10 -9.07 -11.44
CA SER A 373 2.17 -8.07 -11.29
C SER A 373 1.62 -6.67 -11.50
N VAL A 374 1.90 -5.75 -10.60
CA VAL A 374 1.55 -4.32 -10.69
C VAL A 374 2.82 -3.51 -10.45
N GLU A 375 3.35 -2.87 -11.49
CA GLU A 375 4.68 -2.27 -11.47
C GLU A 375 4.69 -0.85 -12.07
N ASN A 376 5.58 0.03 -11.59
CA ASN A 376 5.81 1.37 -12.14
C ASN A 376 4.54 2.24 -12.25
N ILE A 377 3.80 2.37 -11.16
CA ILE A 377 2.57 3.17 -11.11
C ILE A 377 2.91 4.56 -10.59
N THR A 378 2.68 5.60 -11.40
CA THR A 378 3.13 6.96 -11.11
C THR A 378 2.00 7.98 -11.19
N ALA A 379 1.93 8.90 -10.23
CA ALA A 379 1.08 10.09 -10.30
C ALA A 379 1.91 11.34 -10.03
N ASN A 380 1.83 12.34 -10.90
CA ASN A 380 2.56 13.60 -10.80
C ASN A 380 1.60 14.78 -10.82
N HIS A 381 1.77 15.72 -9.89
CA HIS A 381 1.09 17.01 -9.93
C HIS A 381 2.10 18.14 -9.83
N SER A 382 2.06 19.10 -10.74
CA SER A 382 2.85 20.33 -10.63
C SER A 382 2.02 21.59 -10.80
N SER A 383 2.30 22.64 -10.03
CA SER A 383 1.63 23.93 -10.17
C SER A 383 2.52 25.10 -9.77
N THR A 384 2.53 26.18 -10.55
CA THR A 384 3.27 27.40 -10.19
C THR A 384 2.38 28.53 -9.66
N LYS A 385 1.06 28.30 -9.60
CA LYS A 385 0.06 29.31 -9.21
C LYS A 385 -0.04 29.47 -7.69
N ASP A 386 -0.40 30.68 -7.26
CA ASP A 386 -0.83 30.94 -5.89
C ASP A 386 -2.16 30.21 -5.59
N GLU A 387 -2.35 29.86 -4.32
CA GLU A 387 -3.51 29.10 -3.82
C GLU A 387 -3.68 27.75 -4.53
N ALA A 388 -2.58 27.11 -4.92
CA ALA A 388 -2.64 25.82 -5.57
C ALA A 388 -3.11 24.72 -4.60
N SER A 389 -3.95 23.81 -5.07
CA SER A 389 -4.37 22.63 -4.33
C SER A 389 -3.97 21.39 -5.10
N THR A 390 -2.75 20.94 -4.84
CA THR A 390 -2.12 19.85 -5.58
C THR A 390 -2.33 18.53 -4.85
N ALA A 391 -2.75 17.50 -5.58
CA ALA A 391 -2.87 16.15 -5.05
C ALA A 391 -2.38 15.07 -6.02
N ALA A 392 -1.78 14.01 -5.47
CA ALA A 392 -1.30 12.84 -6.19
C ALA A 392 -1.63 11.55 -5.41
N TYR A 393 -2.35 10.64 -6.05
CA TYR A 393 -2.80 9.37 -5.47
C TYR A 393 -2.29 8.19 -6.29
N VAL A 394 -1.59 7.25 -5.65
CA VAL A 394 -1.17 5.99 -6.27
C VAL A 394 -1.64 4.81 -5.44
N ILE A 395 -2.34 3.87 -6.07
CA ILE A 395 -2.80 2.65 -5.40
C ILE A 395 -2.47 1.43 -6.26
N GLY A 396 -1.69 0.48 -5.75
CA GLY A 396 -1.43 -0.77 -6.47
C GLY A 396 -2.70 -1.57 -6.68
N MET A 397 -3.42 -1.86 -5.59
CA MET A 397 -4.72 -2.54 -5.61
C MET A 397 -5.72 -1.86 -4.70
N TYR A 398 -6.84 -1.43 -5.27
CA TYR A 398 -7.99 -0.87 -4.56
C TYR A 398 -9.12 -1.89 -4.53
N THR A 399 -9.66 -2.17 -3.34
CA THR A 399 -10.76 -3.10 -3.14
C THR A 399 -11.76 -2.48 -2.16
N THR A 400 -12.94 -2.04 -2.61
CA THR A 400 -14.06 -1.73 -1.70
C THR A 400 -15.02 -2.89 -1.63
N TYR A 401 -15.57 -3.16 -0.44
CA TYR A 401 -16.39 -4.33 -0.27
C TYR A 401 -17.61 -4.25 0.65
N PHE A 402 -18.73 -4.79 0.14
CA PHE A 402 -20.04 -4.85 0.78
C PHE A 402 -20.73 -6.25 0.72
N GLY A 403 -19.99 -7.38 0.56
CA GLY A 403 -20.56 -8.76 0.48
C GLY A 403 -19.76 -9.93 1.14
N ASN A 404 -19.81 -11.16 0.60
CA ASN A 404 -18.98 -12.40 0.87
C ASN A 404 -17.45 -12.40 0.54
N ALA A 405 -16.61 -13.12 1.29
CA ALA A 405 -15.13 -13.13 1.22
C ALA A 405 -14.42 -12.94 -0.15
N MET A 406 -13.43 -12.02 -0.22
CA MET A 406 -12.46 -11.87 -1.34
C MET A 406 -11.09 -12.47 -0.98
N THR A 407 -10.33 -12.97 -1.96
CA THR A 407 -8.94 -13.43 -1.77
C THR A 407 -7.98 -12.63 -2.63
N VAL A 408 -7.04 -11.92 -2.00
CA VAL A 408 -5.93 -11.21 -2.67
C VAL A 408 -4.63 -11.91 -2.30
N SER A 409 -4.04 -12.66 -3.23
CA SER A 409 -2.89 -13.50 -2.88
C SER A 409 -1.80 -13.60 -3.93
N LYS A 410 -0.55 -13.69 -3.44
CA LYS A 410 0.66 -13.88 -4.26
C LYS A 410 0.89 -12.82 -5.33
N ASN A 411 0.31 -11.63 -5.19
CA ASN A 411 0.55 -10.54 -6.13
C ASN A 411 1.91 -9.89 -5.84
N ASN A 412 2.57 -9.42 -6.88
CA ASN A 412 3.76 -8.59 -6.81
C ASN A 412 3.35 -7.14 -7.10
N ILE A 413 3.59 -6.24 -6.15
CA ILE A 413 3.30 -4.81 -6.29
C ILE A 413 4.62 -4.07 -6.07
N ASP A 414 5.14 -3.46 -7.12
CA ASP A 414 6.47 -2.84 -7.10
C ASP A 414 6.41 -1.42 -7.67
N THR A 415 7.21 -0.51 -7.11
CA THR A 415 7.44 0.84 -7.61
C THR A 415 6.14 1.64 -7.78
N LEU A 416 5.63 2.13 -6.66
CA LEU A 416 4.47 3.02 -6.60
C LEU A 416 4.95 4.43 -6.24
N THR A 417 4.80 5.41 -7.13
CA THR A 417 5.41 6.73 -6.98
C THR A 417 4.39 7.87 -7.10
N ALA A 418 4.23 8.67 -6.05
CA ALA A 418 3.41 9.87 -6.10
C ALA A 418 4.26 11.12 -5.84
N ASN A 419 4.27 12.05 -6.80
CA ASN A 419 5.08 13.26 -6.74
C ASN A 419 4.22 14.53 -6.85
N ILE A 420 4.55 15.52 -6.04
CA ILE A 420 3.98 16.86 -6.11
C ILE A 420 5.10 17.90 -6.16
N ASN A 421 4.95 18.90 -7.02
CA ASN A 421 5.85 20.04 -7.12
C ASN A 421 5.07 21.36 -7.23
N TYR A 422 5.13 22.25 -6.24
CA TYR A 422 4.46 23.54 -6.34
C TYR A 422 5.26 24.72 -5.79
N SER A 423 4.93 25.94 -6.25
CA SER A 423 5.69 27.15 -5.86
C SER A 423 4.87 28.37 -5.47
N GLY A 424 3.55 28.40 -5.68
CA GLY A 424 2.76 29.60 -5.34
C GLY A 424 2.43 29.71 -3.86
N ALA A 425 2.15 30.93 -3.39
CA ALA A 425 1.82 31.22 -2.00
C ALA A 425 0.47 30.61 -1.58
N ASN A 426 0.29 30.33 -0.28
CA ASN A 426 -0.94 29.75 0.28
C ASN A 426 -1.40 28.43 -0.36
N SER A 427 -0.44 27.61 -0.79
CA SER A 427 -0.71 26.36 -1.50
C SER A 427 -0.78 25.15 -0.57
N SER A 428 -1.37 24.07 -1.04
CA SER A 428 -1.46 22.80 -0.30
C SER A 428 -1.08 21.61 -1.18
N GLY A 429 -0.47 20.61 -0.55
CA GLY A 429 -0.07 19.35 -1.17
C GLY A 429 -0.69 18.16 -0.45
N THR A 430 -1.30 17.22 -1.19
CA THR A 430 -1.77 15.94 -0.65
C THR A 430 -1.22 14.76 -1.44
N VAL A 431 -0.40 13.92 -0.79
CA VAL A 431 0.17 12.71 -1.40
C VAL A 431 -0.34 11.45 -0.70
N ASN A 432 -0.81 10.46 -1.46
CA ASN A 432 -1.19 9.17 -0.91
C ASN A 432 -0.66 8.03 -1.77
N VAL A 433 0.07 7.09 -1.16
CA VAL A 433 0.57 5.88 -1.82
C VAL A 433 0.10 4.65 -1.06
N ARG A 434 -0.57 3.70 -1.72
CA ARG A 434 -1.01 2.44 -1.10
C ARG A 434 -0.61 1.24 -1.93
N GLY A 435 -0.04 0.21 -1.31
CA GLY A 435 0.14 -1.10 -1.92
C GLY A 435 -1.21 -1.77 -2.16
N ILE A 436 -1.86 -2.20 -1.08
CA ILE A 436 -3.21 -2.78 -1.09
C ILE A 436 -4.12 -1.96 -0.18
N TYR A 437 -5.26 -1.53 -0.68
CA TYR A 437 -6.30 -0.87 0.09
C TYR A 437 -7.59 -1.70 0.07
N ASN A 438 -8.08 -2.09 1.25
CA ASN A 438 -9.36 -2.77 1.43
C ASN A 438 -10.27 -1.97 2.37
N TYR A 439 -11.41 -1.50 1.86
CA TYR A 439 -12.40 -0.78 2.65
C TYR A 439 -13.73 -1.55 2.67
N GLY A 440 -14.12 -2.04 3.85
CA GLY A 440 -15.32 -2.83 4.04
C GLY A 440 -15.11 -4.33 3.78
N GLY A 441 -16.08 -5.13 4.24
CA GLY A 441 -16.23 -6.56 3.96
C GLY A 441 -15.06 -7.47 4.41
N GLN A 442 -15.17 -8.78 4.15
CA GLN A 442 -14.14 -9.74 4.56
C GLN A 442 -13.13 -10.01 3.44
N ALA A 443 -11.84 -9.88 3.73
CA ALA A 443 -10.77 -10.20 2.77
C ALA A 443 -9.71 -11.14 3.37
N THR A 444 -9.20 -12.07 2.56
CA THR A 444 -7.94 -12.79 2.83
C THR A 444 -6.84 -12.20 1.98
N ILE A 445 -5.93 -11.45 2.61
CA ILE A 445 -4.76 -10.82 1.96
C ILE A 445 -3.53 -11.64 2.34
N SER A 446 -3.00 -12.44 1.40
CA SER A 446 -1.95 -13.40 1.75
C SER A 446 -0.83 -13.61 0.73
N GLY A 447 0.41 -13.61 1.21
CA GLY A 447 1.57 -13.97 0.39
C GLY A 447 1.94 -12.93 -0.66
N ASN A 448 1.41 -11.71 -0.55
CA ASN A 448 1.74 -10.62 -1.47
C ASN A 448 3.12 -10.03 -1.15
N VAL A 449 3.79 -9.52 -2.17
CA VAL A 449 5.05 -8.77 -2.08
C VAL A 449 4.76 -7.33 -2.48
N ILE A 450 5.10 -6.37 -1.62
CA ILE A 450 4.82 -4.95 -1.78
C ILE A 450 6.10 -4.16 -1.54
N GLU A 451 6.63 -3.50 -2.58
CA GLU A 451 7.96 -2.92 -2.56
C GLU A 451 8.04 -1.55 -3.26
N HIS A 452 9.00 -0.72 -2.84
CA HIS A 452 9.33 0.58 -3.46
C HIS A 452 8.15 1.57 -3.49
N LEU A 453 7.56 1.82 -2.32
CA LEU A 453 6.54 2.85 -2.15
C LEU A 453 7.23 4.19 -1.96
N THR A 454 7.09 5.07 -2.95
CA THR A 454 7.82 6.33 -3.02
C THR A 454 6.87 7.52 -3.04
N ARG A 455 7.17 8.54 -2.25
CA ARG A 455 6.46 9.81 -2.28
C ARG A 455 7.41 10.99 -2.25
N SER A 456 7.08 12.02 -3.02
CA SER A 456 7.82 13.27 -3.04
C SER A 456 6.90 14.47 -2.97
N ILE A 457 7.23 15.44 -2.11
CA ILE A 457 6.68 16.79 -2.17
C ILE A 457 7.84 17.77 -2.24
N ASN A 458 7.82 18.62 -3.28
CA ASN A 458 8.73 19.74 -3.44
C ASN A 458 7.92 21.04 -3.43
N ASN A 459 8.10 21.86 -2.40
CA ASN A 459 7.44 23.17 -2.28
C ASN A 459 8.44 24.31 -2.05
N ALA A 460 9.66 24.16 -2.56
CA ALA A 460 10.82 25.00 -2.27
C ALA A 460 10.74 26.46 -2.78
N ASN A 461 9.55 27.02 -3.03
CA ASN A 461 9.35 28.45 -3.27
C ASN A 461 8.01 28.98 -2.72
N SER A 462 7.28 28.20 -1.90
CA SER A 462 5.98 28.63 -1.38
C SER A 462 6.11 29.47 -0.10
N ASP A 463 5.54 30.67 -0.09
CA ASP A 463 5.55 31.57 1.08
C ASP A 463 4.65 31.07 2.24
N SER A 464 3.72 30.13 1.98
CA SER A 464 2.93 29.47 3.02
C SER A 464 2.31 28.14 2.54
N TYR A 465 2.32 27.10 3.38
CA TYR A 465 1.84 25.77 2.96
C TYR A 465 1.14 24.90 4.01
N TYR A 466 0.29 23.98 3.53
CA TYR A 466 -0.25 22.83 4.26
C TYR A 466 -0.04 21.54 3.46
N ASP A 467 0.82 20.65 3.96
CA ASP A 467 1.12 19.38 3.31
C ASP A 467 0.65 18.18 4.13
N ASN A 468 0.02 17.24 3.47
CA ASN A 468 -0.35 15.94 4.04
C ASN A 468 0.11 14.82 3.12
N ALA A 469 1.00 13.97 3.63
CA ALA A 469 1.49 12.81 2.90
C ALA A 469 1.23 11.54 3.70
N SER A 470 0.74 10.50 3.04
CA SER A 470 0.57 9.18 3.65
C SER A 470 1.02 8.03 2.74
N SER A 471 1.67 7.02 3.31
CA SER A 471 1.99 5.77 2.62
C SER A 471 1.54 4.56 3.43
N TYR A 472 0.99 3.55 2.75
CA TYR A 472 0.51 2.32 3.36
C TYR A 472 0.94 1.11 2.54
N GLY A 473 1.58 0.12 3.16
CA GLY A 473 1.81 -1.17 2.50
C GLY A 473 0.49 -1.90 2.29
N ILE A 474 -0.20 -2.17 3.40
CA ILE A 474 -1.57 -2.72 3.42
C ILE A 474 -2.43 -1.82 4.31
N ASP A 475 -3.56 -1.35 3.80
CA ASP A 475 -4.51 -0.48 4.50
C ASP A 475 -5.90 -1.15 4.50
N VAL A 476 -6.36 -1.61 5.67
CA VAL A 476 -7.61 -2.36 5.84
C VAL A 476 -8.54 -1.66 6.82
N ASN A 477 -9.68 -1.15 6.35
CA ASN A 477 -10.62 -0.42 7.21
C ASN A 477 -12.03 -1.02 7.15
N ASN A 478 -12.71 -1.06 8.30
CA ASN A 478 -14.10 -1.52 8.44
C ASN A 478 -14.36 -2.94 7.88
N ALA A 479 -13.39 -3.83 8.01
CA ALA A 479 -13.31 -5.11 7.30
C ALA A 479 -13.22 -6.31 8.27
N SER A 480 -14.28 -6.51 9.06
CA SER A 480 -14.35 -7.56 10.08
C SER A 480 -14.16 -8.98 9.52
N GLY A 481 -13.49 -9.84 10.29
CA GLY A 481 -13.19 -11.23 9.91
C GLY A 481 -12.05 -11.40 8.89
N SER A 482 -11.40 -10.31 8.50
CA SER A 482 -10.31 -10.35 7.52
C SER A 482 -9.05 -11.06 8.04
N ILE A 483 -8.28 -11.67 7.13
CA ILE A 483 -7.04 -12.38 7.42
C ILE A 483 -5.91 -11.78 6.58
N ILE A 484 -4.94 -11.16 7.24
CA ILE A 484 -3.74 -10.57 6.62
C ILE A 484 -2.56 -11.45 7.00
N LYS A 485 -2.03 -12.27 6.09
CA LYS A 485 -0.97 -13.24 6.46
C LYS A 485 0.13 -13.48 5.44
N ASN A 486 1.36 -13.71 5.93
CA ASN A 486 2.52 -14.04 5.11
C ASN A 486 2.86 -13.00 4.03
N ASN A 487 2.46 -11.73 4.18
CA ASN A 487 2.83 -10.69 3.23
C ASN A 487 4.24 -10.15 3.53
N ARG A 488 4.93 -9.68 2.50
CA ARG A 488 6.23 -9.00 2.62
C ARG A 488 6.10 -7.56 2.13
N ILE A 489 6.41 -6.61 2.99
CA ILE A 489 6.30 -5.17 2.73
C ILE A 489 7.67 -4.55 2.96
N ARG A 490 8.25 -3.89 1.96
CA ARG A 490 9.57 -3.27 2.13
C ARG A 490 9.86 -2.06 1.26
N ASN A 491 10.96 -1.38 1.59
CA ASN A 491 11.56 -0.30 0.80
C ASN A 491 10.60 0.87 0.59
N PHE A 492 10.26 1.56 1.66
CA PHE A 492 9.53 2.84 1.54
C PHE A 492 10.57 3.94 1.40
N SER A 493 10.29 4.94 0.55
CA SER A 493 11.19 6.05 0.31
C SER A 493 10.43 7.36 0.27
N ASP A 494 10.80 8.27 1.15
CA ASP A 494 10.21 9.59 1.21
C ASP A 494 11.23 10.66 0.87
N SER A 495 10.84 11.63 0.05
CA SER A 495 11.56 12.89 -0.11
C SER A 495 10.65 14.08 0.14
N TYR A 496 11.04 14.94 1.06
CA TYR A 496 10.37 16.21 1.29
C TYR A 496 11.38 17.34 1.17
N ASN A 497 11.07 18.34 0.36
CA ASN A 497 11.89 19.53 0.18
C ASN A 497 11.04 20.80 0.31
N SER A 498 11.40 21.66 1.26
CA SER A 498 10.75 22.94 1.53
C SER A 498 11.76 24.04 1.84
N SER A 499 11.48 25.25 1.35
CA SER A 499 12.18 26.50 1.66
C SER A 499 11.24 27.59 2.20
N GLY A 500 9.95 27.25 2.40
CA GLY A 500 8.90 28.22 2.69
C GLY A 500 9.00 28.81 4.10
N THR A 501 8.57 30.07 4.24
CA THR A 501 8.70 30.82 5.50
C THR A 501 7.67 30.43 6.56
N ALA A 502 6.51 29.86 6.24
CA ALA A 502 5.55 29.38 7.25
C ALA A 502 4.72 28.19 6.75
N GLY A 503 4.60 27.10 7.50
CA GLY A 503 3.83 25.96 7.03
C GLY A 503 3.67 24.82 8.03
N THR A 504 2.78 23.90 7.69
CA THR A 504 2.47 22.70 8.45
C THR A 504 2.58 21.48 7.54
N ALA A 505 3.33 20.47 7.97
CA ALA A 505 3.48 19.23 7.22
C ALA A 505 3.22 18.00 8.11
N TYR A 506 2.39 17.09 7.61
CA TYR A 506 2.04 15.82 8.25
C TYR A 506 2.45 14.64 7.37
N PHE A 507 3.28 13.76 7.91
CA PHE A 507 3.77 12.57 7.22
C PHE A 507 3.40 11.32 8.00
N ASN A 508 2.66 10.41 7.37
CA ASN A 508 2.34 9.11 7.96
C ASN A 508 2.86 8.00 7.07
N ASN A 509 3.68 7.10 7.61
CA ASN A 509 4.09 5.88 6.91
C ASN A 509 3.67 4.67 7.72
N VAL A 510 2.98 3.73 7.08
CA VAL A 510 2.45 2.56 7.77
C VAL A 510 2.72 1.31 6.97
N GLY A 511 3.41 0.33 7.55
CA GLY A 511 3.54 -0.99 6.93
C GLY A 511 2.17 -1.67 6.78
N ILE A 512 1.46 -1.88 7.89
CA ILE A 512 0.07 -2.37 7.91
C ILE A 512 -0.81 -1.45 8.76
N ASN A 513 -1.83 -0.85 8.15
CA ASN A 513 -2.93 -0.21 8.84
C ASN A 513 -4.13 -1.15 8.92
N ALA A 514 -4.72 -1.29 10.11
CA ALA A 514 -6.02 -1.92 10.27
C ALA A 514 -6.90 -1.14 11.24
N ALA A 515 -8.09 -0.71 10.79
CA ALA A 515 -9.00 0.07 11.63
C ALA A 515 -10.46 -0.38 11.61
N GLY A 516 -11.15 -0.22 12.73
CA GLY A 516 -12.61 -0.37 12.85
C GLY A 516 -13.12 -1.76 12.48
N SER A 517 -12.38 -2.81 12.81
CA SER A 517 -12.64 -4.17 12.34
C SER A 517 -12.64 -5.16 13.51
N ASP A 518 -13.60 -6.08 13.54
CA ASP A 518 -13.70 -7.12 14.57
C ASP A 518 -13.20 -8.47 14.05
N ASN A 519 -12.63 -9.30 14.93
CA ASN A 519 -12.15 -10.66 14.64
C ASN A 519 -11.10 -10.72 13.51
N ILE A 520 -10.31 -9.66 13.34
CA ILE A 520 -9.24 -9.62 12.33
C ILE A 520 -8.03 -10.45 12.77
N SER A 521 -7.41 -11.17 11.84
CA SER A 521 -6.17 -11.93 12.07
C SER A 521 -5.02 -11.35 11.26
N ILE A 522 -3.94 -10.94 11.92
CA ILE A 522 -2.73 -10.40 11.28
C ILE A 522 -1.54 -11.30 11.64
N LEU A 523 -1.13 -12.15 10.71
CA LEU A 523 -0.29 -13.31 11.00
C LEU A 523 0.96 -13.39 10.13
N LYS A 524 2.15 -13.53 10.73
CA LYS A 524 3.38 -13.89 10.02
C LYS A 524 3.76 -12.94 8.87
N ASN A 525 3.36 -11.67 8.93
CA ASN A 525 3.78 -10.66 7.96
C ASN A 525 5.21 -10.19 8.25
N GLN A 526 5.92 -9.77 7.20
CA GLN A 526 7.27 -9.23 7.27
C GLN A 526 7.28 -7.80 6.77
N ILE A 527 7.72 -6.86 7.60
CA ILE A 527 7.82 -5.45 7.28
C ILE A 527 9.28 -5.03 7.47
N SER A 528 9.92 -4.48 6.44
CA SER A 528 11.33 -4.11 6.54
C SER A 528 11.80 -2.99 5.64
N ASN A 529 12.90 -2.32 5.97
CA ASN A 529 13.48 -1.22 5.19
C ASN A 529 12.45 -0.11 4.94
N LEU A 530 11.84 0.37 6.01
CA LEU A 530 11.00 1.56 5.92
C LEU A 530 11.92 2.75 6.15
N ASP A 531 12.29 3.44 5.08
CA ASP A 531 13.25 4.54 5.11
C ASP A 531 12.51 5.88 4.95
N PHE A 532 12.49 6.65 6.03
CA PHE A 532 11.88 7.97 6.06
C PHE A 532 13.00 8.99 6.03
N SER A 533 13.13 9.74 4.94
CA SER A 533 14.12 10.82 4.84
C SER A 533 13.41 12.16 4.69
N PHE A 534 13.64 13.04 5.64
CA PHE A 534 13.07 14.38 5.66
C PHE A 534 14.19 15.41 5.75
N SER A 535 14.24 16.34 4.80
CA SER A 535 15.25 17.39 4.73
C SER A 535 14.61 18.72 4.41
N VAL A 536 14.53 19.58 5.42
CA VAL A 536 14.16 21.00 5.24
C VAL A 536 15.44 21.80 5.02
N SER A 537 15.64 22.35 3.82
CA SER A 537 16.92 22.94 3.42
C SER A 537 17.10 24.40 3.84
N ASP A 538 16.03 25.20 3.97
CA ASP A 538 16.16 26.62 4.36
C ASP A 538 14.82 27.31 4.76
N PRO A 539 14.42 27.35 6.04
CA PRO A 539 13.41 28.31 6.44
C PRO A 539 13.71 28.88 7.83
N THR A 540 13.82 30.19 7.94
CA THR A 540 13.94 30.86 9.24
C THR A 540 12.69 30.72 10.13
N ASP A 541 11.57 30.14 9.63
CA ASP A 541 10.26 30.28 10.28
C ASP A 541 9.25 29.10 10.11
N ALA A 542 9.68 27.89 9.70
CA ALA A 542 8.75 26.73 9.64
C ALA A 542 8.11 26.45 11.02
N THR A 543 6.78 26.53 11.10
CA THR A 543 6.05 26.58 12.38
C THR A 543 5.90 25.20 13.02
N TYR A 544 5.60 24.16 12.21
CA TYR A 544 5.25 22.84 12.72
C TYR A 544 5.52 21.73 11.70
N THR A 545 6.19 20.66 12.14
CA THR A 545 6.36 19.42 11.34
C THR A 545 6.04 18.20 12.20
N ASN A 546 5.21 17.30 11.67
CA ASN A 546 4.89 16.02 12.31
C ASN A 546 5.22 14.85 11.37
N VAL A 547 6.14 13.99 11.81
CA VAL A 547 6.51 12.76 11.13
C VAL A 547 6.13 11.59 12.00
N THR A 548 5.22 10.75 11.49
CA THR A 548 4.84 9.50 12.13
C THR A 548 5.22 8.31 11.25
N GLY A 549 5.90 7.34 11.85
CA GLY A 549 6.27 6.08 11.23
C GLY A 549 5.76 4.92 12.06
N TYR A 550 4.94 4.07 11.47
CA TYR A 550 4.38 2.88 12.10
C TYR A 550 4.79 1.65 11.30
N GLY A 551 5.34 0.64 11.98
CA GLY A 551 5.38 -0.69 11.39
C GLY A 551 3.96 -1.24 11.21
N MET A 552 3.17 -1.16 12.29
CA MET A 552 1.73 -1.44 12.26
C MET A 552 0.94 -0.41 13.06
N PHE A 553 -0.11 0.15 12.47
CA PHE A 553 -1.07 1.02 13.14
C PHE A 553 -2.41 0.30 13.24
N LEU A 554 -2.83 -0.02 14.47
CA LEU A 554 -3.99 -0.87 14.75
C LEU A 554 -4.98 -0.13 15.63
N PHE A 555 -6.17 0.14 15.10
CA PHE A 555 -7.15 1.01 15.76
C PHE A 555 -8.54 0.38 15.84
N ARG A 556 -9.12 0.32 17.04
CA ARG A 556 -10.47 -0.22 17.29
C ARG A 556 -10.63 -1.62 16.70
N LEU A 557 -9.82 -2.55 17.20
CA LEU A 557 -9.84 -3.95 16.77
C LEU A 557 -10.29 -4.86 17.92
N SER A 558 -11.52 -5.35 17.86
CA SER A 558 -12.05 -6.25 18.89
C SER A 558 -11.72 -7.70 18.55
N ASN A 559 -11.30 -8.48 19.54
CA ASN A 559 -10.96 -9.91 19.39
C ASN A 559 -9.93 -10.17 18.27
N ALA A 560 -8.97 -9.28 18.11
CA ALA A 560 -7.92 -9.41 17.10
C ALA A 560 -6.93 -10.51 17.47
N ASN A 561 -6.36 -11.18 16.46
CA ASN A 561 -5.24 -12.11 16.62
C ASN A 561 -4.04 -11.63 15.82
N ILE A 562 -3.06 -11.03 16.50
CA ILE A 562 -1.87 -10.43 15.91
C ILE A 562 -0.67 -11.28 16.32
N SER A 563 -0.20 -12.16 15.43
CA SER A 563 0.78 -13.18 15.82
C SER A 563 1.88 -13.47 14.80
N GLY A 564 3.10 -13.66 15.29
CA GLY A 564 4.24 -14.11 14.49
C GLY A 564 4.74 -13.10 13.46
N ASN A 565 4.33 -11.84 13.54
CA ASN A 565 4.77 -10.79 12.61
C ASN A 565 6.20 -10.36 12.94
N ARG A 566 6.94 -9.94 11.91
CA ARG A 566 8.33 -9.52 12.03
C ARG A 566 8.54 -8.16 11.40
N MET A 567 9.07 -7.25 12.20
CA MET A 567 9.54 -5.95 11.75
C MET A 567 11.07 -5.89 11.85
N LYS A 568 11.71 -5.36 10.81
CA LYS A 568 13.15 -5.25 10.75
C LYS A 568 13.58 -3.98 10.01
N GLN A 569 14.53 -3.21 10.55
CA GLN A 569 15.19 -2.14 9.77
C GLN A 569 14.20 -1.05 9.38
N ILE A 570 13.65 -0.37 10.38
CA ILE A 570 13.00 0.92 10.16
C ILE A 570 14.08 1.98 10.35
N THR A 571 14.33 2.77 9.31
CA THR A 571 15.22 3.91 9.38
C THR A 571 14.41 5.18 9.26
N SER A 572 14.36 5.96 10.34
CA SER A 572 13.72 7.28 10.27
C SER A 572 14.78 8.34 10.47
N ALA A 573 14.94 9.23 9.49
CA ALA A 573 15.82 10.37 9.54
C ALA A 573 14.98 11.64 9.34
N ALA A 574 14.81 12.40 10.43
CA ALA A 574 14.14 13.69 10.39
C ALA A 574 15.13 14.82 10.63
N ASN A 575 15.46 15.59 9.59
CA ASN A 575 16.18 16.84 9.72
C ASN A 575 15.21 18.02 9.61
N ALA A 576 14.86 18.61 10.76
CA ALA A 576 13.92 19.73 10.79
C ALA A 576 14.58 21.07 10.42
N GLY A 577 15.90 21.10 10.15
CA GLY A 577 16.63 22.35 9.94
C GLY A 577 16.43 23.31 11.12
N ASN A 578 15.91 24.51 10.84
CA ASN A 578 15.57 25.55 11.81
C ASN A 578 14.08 25.56 12.23
N ALA A 579 13.29 24.53 11.94
CA ALA A 579 11.87 24.52 12.35
C ALA A 579 11.71 24.69 13.88
N ASN A 580 10.72 25.47 14.29
CA ASN A 580 10.49 25.81 15.70
C ASN A 580 10.07 24.60 16.55
N THR A 581 9.37 23.63 15.96
CA THR A 581 8.92 22.41 16.65
C THR A 581 8.86 21.22 15.70
N LEU A 582 9.58 20.15 16.05
CA LEU A 582 9.50 18.84 15.40
C LEU A 582 8.80 17.84 16.34
N PHE A 583 7.76 17.20 15.83
CA PHE A 583 7.14 16.02 16.41
C PHE A 583 7.55 14.80 15.60
N HIS A 584 8.32 13.91 16.22
CA HIS A 584 8.79 12.70 15.56
C HIS A 584 8.38 11.48 16.38
N TYR A 585 7.39 10.76 15.87
CA TYR A 585 6.79 9.58 16.50
C TYR A 585 7.11 8.35 15.67
N VAL A 586 7.84 7.39 16.24
CA VAL A 586 8.16 6.15 15.55
C VAL A 586 7.78 4.96 16.43
N ASP A 587 6.80 4.20 15.96
CA ASP A 587 6.30 3.02 16.65
C ASP A 587 6.53 1.76 15.81
N GLY A 588 6.97 0.69 16.46
CA GLY A 588 6.89 -0.63 15.86
C GLY A 588 5.43 -1.01 15.68
N PHE A 589 4.76 -1.30 16.79
CA PHE A 589 3.31 -1.52 16.83
C PHE A 589 2.63 -0.43 17.63
N TYR A 590 1.60 0.18 17.06
CA TYR A 590 0.69 1.05 17.77
C TYR A 590 -0.67 0.35 17.92
N LEU A 591 -1.04 0.01 19.15
CA LEU A 591 -2.29 -0.64 19.51
C LEU A 591 -3.21 0.38 20.18
N ASN A 592 -4.29 0.78 19.53
CA ASN A 592 -5.23 1.73 20.11
C ASN A 592 -6.66 1.17 20.11
N THR A 593 -7.23 1.00 21.31
CA THR A 593 -8.53 0.33 21.50
C THR A 593 -8.51 -1.08 20.87
N VAL A 594 -7.49 -1.88 21.20
CA VAL A 594 -7.33 -3.25 20.69
C VAL A 594 -7.61 -4.26 21.81
N SER A 595 -8.40 -5.29 21.52
CA SER A 595 -8.60 -6.45 22.40
C SER A 595 -8.29 -7.75 21.67
N GLY A 596 -8.02 -8.81 22.43
CA GLY A 596 -7.64 -10.12 21.89
C GLY A 596 -6.20 -10.49 22.22
N LEU A 597 -5.50 -11.11 21.27
CA LEU A 597 -4.18 -11.71 21.46
C LEU A 597 -3.12 -11.05 20.57
N VAL A 598 -2.03 -10.57 21.18
CA VAL A 598 -0.83 -10.08 20.50
C VAL A 598 0.34 -10.96 20.92
N SER A 599 0.76 -11.89 20.05
CA SER A 599 1.71 -12.93 20.47
C SER A 599 2.87 -13.21 19.52
N ASN A 600 4.03 -13.55 20.07
CA ASN A 600 5.17 -14.05 19.29
C ASN A 600 5.62 -13.10 18.15
N ASN A 601 5.41 -11.80 18.30
CA ASN A 601 5.88 -10.82 17.32
C ASN A 601 7.31 -10.40 17.61
N ARG A 602 8.04 -10.00 16.57
CA ARG A 602 9.44 -9.58 16.69
C ARG A 602 9.65 -8.20 16.09
N ILE A 603 10.18 -7.30 16.91
CA ILE A 603 10.52 -5.91 16.60
C ILE A 603 12.02 -5.77 16.76
N ALA A 604 12.76 -5.56 15.67
CA ALA A 604 14.22 -5.57 15.72
C ALA A 604 14.91 -4.61 14.74
N ASN A 605 16.12 -4.15 15.08
CA ASN A 605 16.98 -3.33 14.22
C ASN A 605 16.31 -2.01 13.81
N TYR A 606 15.86 -1.21 14.77
CA TYR A 606 15.32 0.11 14.47
C TYR A 606 16.46 1.12 14.54
N ILE A 607 16.54 2.02 13.56
CA ILE A 607 17.54 3.08 13.51
C ILE A 607 16.80 4.40 13.35
N VAL A 608 16.60 5.13 14.44
CA VAL A 608 15.95 6.43 14.42
C VAL A 608 17.02 7.50 14.61
N SER A 609 17.05 8.46 13.70
CA SER A 609 17.97 9.58 13.73
C SER A 609 17.21 10.89 13.56
N SER A 610 17.63 11.93 14.26
CA SER A 610 16.99 13.23 14.19
C SER A 610 17.96 14.37 14.45
N GLN A 611 17.83 15.44 13.66
CA GLN A 611 18.67 16.63 13.74
C GLN A 611 17.82 17.90 13.76
N VAL A 612 18.13 18.83 14.68
CA VAL A 612 17.52 20.16 14.77
C VAL A 612 18.59 21.20 15.10
N VAL A 613 18.48 22.40 14.54
CA VAL A 613 19.49 23.47 14.68
C VAL A 613 19.17 24.44 15.83
N ASN A 614 17.89 24.72 16.12
CA ASN A 614 17.47 25.61 17.21
C ASN A 614 15.96 25.49 17.52
N GLY A 615 15.55 24.77 18.59
CA GLY A 615 14.12 24.63 18.92
C GLY A 615 13.78 23.47 19.86
N GLY A 616 12.52 23.42 20.30
CA GLY A 616 11.98 22.34 21.13
C GLY A 616 11.66 21.10 20.29
N ILE A 617 12.17 19.94 20.70
CA ILE A 617 11.85 18.66 20.08
C ILE A 617 11.03 17.82 21.06
N SER A 618 9.94 17.22 20.57
CA SER A 618 9.32 16.06 21.18
C SER A 618 9.58 14.84 20.29
N GLN A 619 10.55 14.02 20.68
CA GLN A 619 10.85 12.74 20.04
C GLN A 619 10.39 11.61 20.94
N LEU A 620 9.52 10.76 20.39
CA LEU A 620 9.04 9.55 21.05
C LEU A 620 9.29 8.36 20.14
N PHE A 621 10.11 7.42 20.61
CA PHE A 621 10.31 6.13 19.96
C PHE A 621 9.75 5.03 20.86
N TYR A 622 8.87 4.21 20.32
CA TYR A 622 8.34 3.05 21.02
C TYR A 622 8.46 1.77 20.19
N GLY A 623 9.04 0.71 20.78
CA GLY A 623 9.00 -0.61 20.17
C GLY A 623 7.55 -1.07 20.00
N LEU A 624 6.77 -0.98 21.08
CA LEU A 624 5.34 -1.26 21.11
C LEU A 624 4.63 -0.21 21.97
N SER A 625 3.58 0.39 21.42
CA SER A 625 2.76 1.38 22.10
C SER A 625 1.33 0.85 22.27
N VAL A 626 0.81 0.94 23.48
CA VAL A 626 -0.56 0.58 23.84
C VAL A 626 -1.30 1.81 24.32
N SER A 627 -2.31 2.20 23.57
CA SER A 627 -3.13 3.38 23.76
C SER A 627 -4.57 3.02 24.14
N THR A 628 -5.31 4.06 24.52
CA THR A 628 -6.71 4.13 24.96
C THR A 628 -7.50 2.81 24.97
N GLN A 629 -7.87 2.33 26.16
CA GLN A 629 -8.87 1.27 26.39
C GLN A 629 -8.57 -0.10 25.75
N SER A 630 -7.30 -0.37 25.43
CA SER A 630 -6.90 -1.70 24.95
C SER A 630 -6.94 -2.72 26.09
N THR A 631 -7.50 -3.91 25.83
CA THR A 631 -7.65 -5.02 26.79
C THR A 631 -7.05 -6.32 26.24
N ALA A 632 -5.89 -6.20 25.61
CA ALA A 632 -5.20 -7.30 24.96
C ALA A 632 -4.34 -8.13 25.94
N THR A 633 -4.18 -9.41 25.61
CA THR A 633 -3.10 -10.24 26.13
C THR A 633 -1.90 -10.12 25.20
N ILE A 634 -0.79 -9.59 25.69
CA ILE A 634 0.44 -9.35 24.95
C ILE A 634 1.49 -10.34 25.48
N THR A 635 1.84 -11.35 24.67
CA THR A 635 2.65 -12.48 25.16
C THR A 635 3.77 -12.94 24.22
N GLY A 636 4.93 -13.26 24.76
CA GLY A 636 6.03 -13.85 23.99
C GLY A 636 6.59 -12.94 22.89
N ASN A 637 6.38 -11.61 22.97
CA ASN A 637 6.91 -10.67 21.99
C ASN A 637 8.37 -10.32 22.30
N LEU A 638 9.16 -10.08 21.25
CA LEU A 638 10.58 -9.73 21.36
C LEU A 638 10.84 -8.34 20.77
N ILE A 639 11.36 -7.43 21.58
CA ILE A 639 11.76 -6.07 21.21
C ILE A 639 13.27 -5.92 21.46
N ARG A 640 14.05 -5.59 20.44
CA ARG A 640 15.52 -5.56 20.54
C ARG A 640 16.22 -4.71 19.49
N ASP A 641 17.52 -4.49 19.67
CA ASP A 641 18.40 -3.88 18.68
C ASP A 641 17.85 -2.54 18.17
N ILE A 642 17.40 -1.66 19.07
CA ILE A 642 16.98 -0.30 18.69
C ILE A 642 18.15 0.64 18.90
N THR A 643 18.38 1.52 17.92
CA THR A 643 19.36 2.59 17.98
C THR A 643 18.68 3.93 17.72
N THR A 644 18.84 4.87 18.63
CA THR A 644 18.36 6.25 18.49
C THR A 644 19.53 7.23 18.58
N THR A 645 19.51 8.24 17.71
CA THR A 645 20.54 9.29 17.65
C THR A 645 19.89 10.64 17.47
N THR A 646 20.14 11.56 18.41
CA THR A 646 19.58 12.91 18.37
C THR A 646 20.68 13.97 18.50
N THR A 647 20.69 14.95 17.58
CA THR A 647 21.66 16.06 17.61
C THR A 647 20.96 17.41 17.65
N GLY A 648 21.42 18.30 18.55
CA GLY A 648 20.99 19.71 18.64
C GLY A 648 19.72 20.00 19.46
N ALA A 649 19.13 19.00 20.11
CA ALA A 649 17.88 19.12 20.88
C ALA A 649 18.07 19.83 22.24
N THR A 650 17.33 20.91 22.53
CA THR A 650 17.36 21.59 23.85
C THR A 650 16.36 21.03 24.88
N SER A 651 15.59 19.98 24.54
CA SER A 651 14.52 19.40 25.39
C SER A 651 14.39 17.86 25.27
N SER A 652 13.54 17.29 26.13
CA SER A 652 13.39 15.86 26.46
C SER A 652 13.18 14.90 25.28
N HIS A 653 13.98 13.84 25.26
CA HIS A 653 13.86 12.68 24.38
C HIS A 653 13.37 11.46 25.19
N GLN A 654 12.37 10.73 24.69
CA GLN A 654 11.89 9.50 25.34
C GLN A 654 11.96 8.29 24.40
N ASP A 655 12.70 7.27 24.84
CA ASP A 655 12.76 5.97 24.21
C ASP A 655 12.12 4.93 25.13
N ALA A 656 11.17 4.13 24.63
CA ALA A 656 10.66 3.00 25.39
C ALA A 656 10.60 1.70 24.58
N GLY A 657 10.89 0.58 25.24
CA GLY A 657 10.58 -0.74 24.71
C GLY A 657 9.09 -0.90 24.53
N MET A 658 8.35 -0.69 25.62
CA MET A 658 6.90 -0.63 25.61
C MET A 658 6.40 0.65 26.29
N PHE A 659 5.48 1.34 25.63
CA PHE A 659 4.74 2.46 26.21
C PHE A 659 3.27 2.10 26.38
N ILE A 660 2.72 2.35 27.56
CA ILE A 660 1.34 2.01 27.93
C ILE A 660 0.67 3.29 28.40
N ALA A 661 -0.01 4.00 27.49
CA ALA A 661 -0.61 5.29 27.77
C ALA A 661 -1.79 5.15 28.75
N MET A 662 -2.84 4.43 28.36
CA MET A 662 -4.08 4.27 29.15
C MET A 662 -4.78 2.97 28.77
N ALA A 663 -4.46 1.87 29.47
CA ALA A 663 -4.91 0.54 29.08
C ALA A 663 -5.10 -0.37 30.32
N PRO A 664 -6.28 -0.33 30.95
CA PRO A 664 -6.58 -1.18 32.09
C PRO A 664 -6.85 -2.63 31.68
N ASN A 665 -6.64 -3.58 32.61
CA ASN A 665 -6.82 -5.02 32.42
C ASN A 665 -5.90 -5.65 31.35
N LEU A 666 -4.71 -5.10 31.14
CA LEU A 666 -3.70 -5.71 30.27
C LEU A 666 -3.04 -6.92 30.94
N ILE A 667 -2.67 -7.91 30.12
CA ILE A 667 -1.81 -9.02 30.53
C ILE A 667 -0.55 -8.97 29.66
N LEU A 668 0.60 -8.73 30.28
CA LEU A 668 1.91 -8.74 29.64
C LEU A 668 2.66 -9.98 30.14
N ASP A 669 2.76 -11.02 29.31
CA ASP A 669 3.24 -12.34 29.75
C ASP A 669 4.41 -12.86 28.90
N GLY A 670 5.57 -13.12 29.50
CA GLY A 670 6.69 -13.76 28.80
C GLY A 670 7.31 -12.93 27.69
N ASN A 671 7.17 -11.59 27.71
CA ASN A 671 7.78 -10.73 26.70
C ASN A 671 9.26 -10.47 27.01
N GLU A 672 10.06 -10.28 25.96
CA GLU A 672 11.49 -10.00 26.07
C GLU A 672 11.81 -8.63 25.47
N ILE A 673 12.34 -7.73 26.30
CA ILE A 673 12.84 -6.42 25.94
C ILE A 673 14.35 -6.42 26.15
N ARG A 674 15.09 -6.23 25.06
CA ARG A 674 16.57 -6.16 25.08
C ARG A 674 17.05 -4.71 25.09
N PRO A 675 18.34 -4.49 25.42
CA PRO A 675 18.88 -3.15 25.54
C PRO A 675 18.74 -2.35 24.24
N PHE A 676 18.50 -1.05 24.38
CA PHE A 676 18.56 -0.09 23.29
C PHE A 676 19.86 0.70 23.37
N THR A 677 20.28 1.24 22.24
CA THR A 677 21.40 2.18 22.16
C THR A 677 20.82 3.55 21.86
N SER A 678 20.99 4.50 22.77
CA SER A 678 20.47 5.87 22.59
C SER A 678 21.62 6.86 22.78
N SER A 679 21.72 7.86 21.91
CA SER A 679 22.74 8.90 21.98
C SER A 679 22.14 10.28 21.74
N SER A 680 22.55 11.26 22.54
CA SER A 680 22.15 12.67 22.40
C SER A 680 23.32 13.60 22.66
N SER A 681 23.43 14.67 21.86
CA SER A 681 24.49 15.67 22.02
C SER A 681 24.38 16.49 23.32
N ASN A 682 23.20 16.56 23.93
CA ASN A 682 22.92 17.41 25.09
C ASN A 682 22.68 16.61 26.39
N GLY A 683 22.78 15.28 26.36
CA GLY A 683 22.76 14.41 27.55
C GLY A 683 21.38 14.04 28.13
N ASP A 684 20.30 14.65 27.64
CA ASP A 684 18.93 14.43 28.13
C ASP A 684 18.18 13.33 27.37
N ASN A 685 18.59 12.07 27.57
CA ASN A 685 17.83 10.91 27.09
C ASN A 685 17.16 10.18 28.26
N THR A 686 15.84 10.03 28.17
CA THR A 686 15.07 9.17 29.07
C THR A 686 14.81 7.84 28.38
N MET A 687 15.21 6.75 29.01
CA MET A 687 15.07 5.40 28.47
C MET A 687 14.26 4.52 29.40
N TYR A 688 13.28 3.81 28.84
CA TYR A 688 12.38 2.93 29.57
C TYR A 688 12.33 1.52 28.98
N GLY A 689 12.35 0.49 29.82
CA GLY A 689 11.94 -0.84 29.39
C GLY A 689 10.43 -0.86 29.13
N ILE A 690 9.65 -0.58 30.17
CA ILE A 690 8.19 -0.39 30.15
C ILE A 690 7.85 0.94 30.83
N HIS A 691 7.13 1.82 30.14
CA HIS A 691 6.66 3.12 30.64
C HIS A 691 5.13 3.16 30.67
N PHE A 692 4.53 3.45 31.83
CA PHE A 692 3.11 3.72 31.97
C PHE A 692 2.81 5.21 31.96
N GLY A 693 1.81 5.66 31.21
CA GLY A 693 1.46 7.07 31.07
C GLY A 693 0.39 7.55 32.05
N SER A 694 -0.69 6.78 32.28
CA SER A 694 -1.80 7.22 33.14
C SER A 694 -2.62 6.11 33.83
N ASP A 695 -3.21 5.14 33.11
CA ASP A 695 -4.04 4.10 33.75
C ASP A 695 -3.46 2.70 33.50
N ALA A 696 -3.01 2.07 34.58
CA ALA A 696 -2.47 0.72 34.61
C ALA A 696 -3.36 -0.23 35.45
N SER A 697 -4.59 0.15 35.78
CA SER A 697 -5.42 -0.60 36.71
C SER A 697 -5.74 -2.02 36.20
N LYS A 698 -5.64 -2.99 37.12
CA LYS A 698 -5.80 -4.44 36.91
C LYS A 698 -4.81 -5.04 35.90
N THR A 699 -3.70 -4.36 35.63
CA THR A 699 -2.66 -4.85 34.73
C THR A 699 -1.82 -5.92 35.42
N ARG A 700 -1.41 -6.95 34.67
CA ARG A 700 -0.53 -8.02 35.16
C ARG A 700 0.71 -8.13 34.29
N LEU A 701 1.89 -8.06 34.90
CA LEU A 701 3.19 -8.29 34.27
C LEU A 701 3.73 -9.60 34.79
N VAL A 702 3.81 -10.61 33.94
CA VAL A 702 4.19 -11.97 34.32
C VAL A 702 5.34 -12.45 33.44
N ASP A 703 6.35 -13.09 34.03
CA ASP A 703 7.41 -13.81 33.31
C ASP A 703 8.20 -12.99 32.26
N ASN A 704 8.18 -11.65 32.33
CA ASN A 704 8.87 -10.81 31.34
C ASN A 704 10.37 -10.68 31.64
N ILE A 705 11.18 -10.55 30.59
CA ILE A 705 12.63 -10.29 30.67
C ILE A 705 12.89 -8.90 30.11
N ILE A 706 13.42 -8.00 30.94
CA ILE A 706 13.68 -6.59 30.61
C ILE A 706 15.15 -6.28 30.90
N LEU A 707 15.95 -6.20 29.84
CA LEU A 707 17.40 -6.02 29.92
C LEU A 707 17.77 -4.59 29.52
N GLY A 708 18.43 -3.86 30.43
CA GLY A 708 18.98 -2.54 30.15
C GLY A 708 20.43 -2.61 29.67
N ASP A 709 20.97 -1.48 29.24
CA ASP A 709 22.38 -1.38 28.84
C ASP A 709 23.26 -1.08 30.07
N LYS A 710 24.15 -2.03 30.38
CA LYS A 710 25.10 -1.93 31.50
C LYS A 710 26.12 -0.79 31.33
N ASP A 711 26.32 -0.31 30.11
CA ASP A 711 27.31 0.70 29.78
C ASP A 711 26.67 2.09 29.58
N PHE A 712 25.35 2.23 29.79
CA PHE A 712 24.62 3.49 29.59
C PHE A 712 24.90 4.52 30.70
N ILE A 713 25.31 5.72 30.28
CA ILE A 713 25.65 6.87 31.15
C ILE A 713 24.67 8.02 30.86
N GLY A 714 23.39 7.84 31.18
CA GLY A 714 22.35 8.88 31.02
C GLY A 714 21.67 9.28 32.34
N SER A 715 20.94 10.40 32.30
CA SER A 715 20.30 11.01 33.48
C SER A 715 19.13 10.18 34.03
N SER A 716 18.33 9.55 33.17
CA SER A 716 17.19 8.68 33.55
C SER A 716 17.11 7.39 32.71
N HIS A 717 17.24 6.25 33.38
CA HIS A 717 17.35 4.92 32.78
C HIS A 717 16.60 3.91 33.65
N THR A 718 15.36 3.59 33.28
CA THR A 718 14.42 2.86 34.14
C THR A 718 13.86 1.61 33.47
N GLY A 719 13.89 0.46 34.16
CA GLY A 719 13.33 -0.79 33.62
C GLY A 719 11.82 -0.76 33.52
N ILE A 720 11.13 -0.53 34.64
CA ILE A 720 9.67 -0.33 34.71
C ILE A 720 9.39 1.01 35.41
N TYR A 721 8.65 1.89 34.76
CA TYR A 721 8.31 3.22 35.28
C TYR A 721 6.80 3.42 35.44
N LEU A 722 6.39 3.86 36.64
CA LEU A 722 5.02 4.17 37.03
C LEU A 722 4.93 5.63 37.57
N PRO A 723 4.26 6.56 36.87
CA PRO A 723 4.21 7.98 37.25
C PRO A 723 3.21 8.26 38.38
N SER A 724 3.36 9.40 39.07
CA SER A 724 2.57 9.75 40.28
C SER A 724 1.06 9.86 40.05
N ASP A 725 0.65 10.32 38.86
CA ASP A 725 -0.74 10.69 38.57
C ASP A 725 -1.56 9.51 38.04
N SER A 726 -1.03 8.29 38.16
CA SER A 726 -1.61 7.11 37.54
C SER A 726 -2.59 6.36 38.44
N THR A 727 -3.67 5.83 37.85
CA THR A 727 -4.55 4.88 38.54
C THR A 727 -3.88 3.51 38.54
N LEU A 728 -3.27 3.15 39.66
CA LEU A 728 -2.46 1.94 39.80
C LEU A 728 -3.19 0.83 40.57
N ASP A 729 -3.34 -0.33 39.91
CA ASP A 729 -3.71 -1.63 40.48
C ASP A 729 -2.97 -2.71 39.68
N ILE A 730 -1.67 -2.86 39.93
CA ILE A 730 -0.76 -3.64 39.07
C ILE A 730 -0.11 -4.78 39.86
N ASP A 731 -0.06 -5.96 39.24
CA ASP A 731 0.60 -7.15 39.78
C ASP A 731 1.79 -7.52 38.89
N ILE A 732 2.99 -7.48 39.45
CA ILE A 732 4.26 -7.71 38.77
C ILE A 732 4.87 -8.97 39.36
N ILE A 733 4.83 -10.07 38.61
CA ILE A 733 5.12 -11.43 39.08
C ILE A 733 6.22 -12.09 38.23
N ASN A 734 7.27 -12.62 38.86
CA ASN A 734 8.29 -13.46 38.22
C ASN A 734 8.99 -12.82 37.00
N ASN A 735 9.14 -11.49 37.01
CA ASN A 735 9.86 -10.76 35.97
C ASN A 735 11.34 -10.65 36.29
N ASN A 736 12.18 -10.55 35.26
CA ASN A 736 13.61 -10.33 35.37
C ASN A 736 13.99 -8.97 34.77
N VAL A 737 14.28 -7.98 35.62
CA VAL A 737 14.58 -6.60 35.22
C VAL A 737 15.98 -6.23 35.68
N VAL A 738 16.92 -6.26 34.74
CA VAL A 738 18.35 -6.19 35.07
C VAL A 738 19.09 -5.21 34.18
N ASN A 739 20.20 -4.71 34.69
CA ASN A 739 21.08 -3.77 33.99
C ASN A 739 20.44 -2.40 33.70
N TRP A 740 19.57 -1.94 34.59
CA TRP A 740 19.01 -0.57 34.56
C TRP A 740 19.60 0.28 35.69
N LYS A 741 19.64 1.62 35.56
CA LYS A 741 19.99 2.49 36.69
C LYS A 741 18.92 2.39 37.78
N TYR A 742 17.65 2.35 37.37
CA TYR A 742 16.48 2.08 38.20
C TYR A 742 15.66 0.93 37.59
N PRO A 743 15.92 -0.34 37.95
CA PRO A 743 15.12 -1.48 37.50
C PRO A 743 13.60 -1.27 37.67
N PHE A 744 13.18 -0.67 38.78
CA PHE A 744 11.80 -0.29 39.01
C PHE A 744 11.72 1.11 39.65
N ASN A 745 10.84 1.97 39.13
CA ASN A 745 10.57 3.29 39.66
C ASN A 745 9.06 3.56 39.72
N VAL A 746 8.56 4.01 40.87
CA VAL A 746 7.17 4.40 41.11
C VAL A 746 7.13 5.75 41.84
N GLU A 747 6.44 6.73 41.25
CA GLU A 747 6.35 8.09 41.78
C GLU A 747 5.11 8.35 42.64
N GLY A 748 4.08 7.49 42.56
CA GLY A 748 2.85 7.59 43.36
C GLY A 748 1.86 6.46 43.00
N GLY A 749 0.74 6.37 43.74
CA GLY A 749 -0.36 5.43 43.46
C GLY A 749 -0.72 4.48 44.62
N SER A 750 -1.85 3.77 44.47
CA SER A 750 -2.55 3.15 45.61
C SER A 750 -2.83 1.65 45.54
N LYS A 751 -2.25 0.88 44.59
CA LYS A 751 -2.16 -0.62 44.62
C LYS A 751 -1.04 -1.17 43.70
N VAL A 752 0.13 -1.50 44.24
CA VAL A 752 1.24 -2.14 43.51
C VAL A 752 1.70 -3.40 44.24
N TYR A 753 1.75 -4.53 43.53
CA TYR A 753 2.20 -5.81 44.07
C TYR A 753 3.42 -6.30 43.28
N LEU A 754 4.54 -6.51 43.95
CA LEU A 754 5.75 -7.10 43.39
C LEU A 754 5.92 -8.49 43.99
N ARG A 755 5.93 -9.57 43.19
CA ARG A 755 6.10 -10.94 43.68
C ARG A 755 7.13 -11.75 42.88
N ASN A 756 8.09 -12.39 43.55
CA ASN A 756 9.06 -13.31 42.92
C ASN A 756 9.88 -12.70 41.77
N ASN A 757 10.09 -11.37 41.71
CA ASN A 757 10.85 -10.75 40.63
C ASN A 757 12.36 -10.72 40.93
N ILE A 758 13.17 -10.55 39.88
CA ILE A 758 14.60 -10.28 39.97
C ILE A 758 14.86 -8.84 39.49
N PHE A 759 15.43 -8.01 40.36
CA PHE A 759 15.82 -6.63 40.06
C PHE A 759 17.33 -6.44 40.26
N SER A 760 18.06 -6.06 39.21
CA SER A 760 19.51 -5.80 39.28
C SER A 760 19.85 -4.44 38.70
N ALA A 761 20.39 -3.55 39.53
CA ALA A 761 20.79 -2.21 39.10
C ALA A 761 22.25 -2.18 38.59
N VAL A 762 22.55 -1.19 37.73
CA VAL A 762 23.91 -0.91 37.25
C VAL A 762 24.55 0.20 38.08
N GLY A 763 25.83 0.04 38.42
CA GLY A 763 26.62 1.06 39.10
C GLY A 763 26.48 1.07 40.63
N ALA A 764 27.51 1.54 41.31
CA ALA A 764 27.58 1.58 42.78
C ALA A 764 26.55 2.55 43.42
N GLU A 765 26.07 3.53 42.65
CA GLU A 765 25.09 4.55 43.07
C GLU A 765 23.67 4.30 42.53
N GLY A 766 23.45 3.22 41.78
CA GLY A 766 22.12 2.85 41.25
C GLY A 766 21.20 2.35 42.36
N TYR A 767 19.97 2.86 42.40
CA TYR A 767 18.93 2.37 43.32
C TYR A 767 18.09 1.31 42.59
N ALA A 768 18.01 0.09 43.13
CA ALA A 768 17.16 -0.95 42.51
C ALA A 768 15.67 -0.58 42.50
N LEU A 769 15.26 0.26 43.47
CA LEU A 769 13.91 0.79 43.62
C LEU A 769 13.97 2.31 43.75
N GLY A 770 13.31 3.04 42.84
CA GLY A 770 12.90 4.43 43.07
C GLY A 770 11.47 4.44 43.60
N ILE A 771 11.24 4.81 44.86
CA ILE A 771 9.89 4.94 45.41
C ILE A 771 9.70 6.40 45.85
N GLY A 772 8.68 7.06 45.31
CA GLY A 772 8.23 8.39 45.73
C GLY A 772 7.71 8.36 47.17
N ARG A 773 8.63 8.56 48.13
CA ARG A 773 8.45 8.34 49.58
C ARG A 773 7.23 9.00 50.20
N ASP A 774 6.84 10.18 49.71
CA ASP A 774 5.78 10.99 50.31
C ASP A 774 4.40 10.74 49.68
N GLN A 775 4.30 9.85 48.67
CA GLN A 775 3.08 9.66 47.87
C GLN A 775 2.53 8.22 47.83
N VAL A 776 3.24 7.24 48.40
CA VAL A 776 2.82 5.83 48.39
C VAL A 776 2.38 5.39 49.79
N ASN A 777 1.17 4.86 49.94
CA ASN A 777 0.64 4.38 51.21
C ASN A 777 1.13 2.94 51.49
N ASN A 778 1.59 2.63 52.71
CA ASN A 778 2.04 1.29 53.11
C ASN A 778 0.99 0.19 52.91
N ASP A 779 -0.31 0.49 53.01
CA ASP A 779 -1.38 -0.49 52.75
C ASP A 779 -1.51 -0.90 51.27
N THR A 780 -0.82 -0.15 50.40
CA THR A 780 -1.04 -0.15 48.97
C THR A 780 0.14 -0.60 48.13
N PHE A 781 1.31 -0.76 48.73
CA PHE A 781 2.50 -1.33 48.09
C PHE A 781 2.90 -2.61 48.82
N LYS A 782 2.99 -3.74 48.11
CA LYS A 782 3.44 -5.02 48.70
C LYS A 782 4.56 -5.63 47.88
N SER A 783 5.60 -6.11 48.55
CA SER A 783 6.73 -6.80 47.93
C SER A 783 6.98 -8.15 48.60
N ASP A 784 6.69 -9.24 47.89
CA ASP A 784 6.81 -10.62 48.37
C ASP A 784 7.90 -11.38 47.59
N TYR A 785 8.93 -11.88 48.29
CA TYR A 785 9.95 -12.79 47.71
C TYR A 785 10.69 -12.26 46.48
N ASN A 786 10.84 -10.93 46.36
CA ASN A 786 11.65 -10.34 45.30
C ASN A 786 13.15 -10.44 45.62
N LEU A 787 13.96 -10.60 44.58
CA LEU A 787 15.40 -10.61 44.64
C LEU A 787 15.97 -9.28 44.15
N PHE A 788 16.73 -8.61 45.02
CA PHE A 788 17.39 -7.34 44.70
C PHE A 788 18.91 -7.51 44.71
N TYR A 789 19.56 -7.11 43.62
CA TYR A 789 21.01 -7.16 43.45
C TYR A 789 21.59 -5.75 43.34
N ASN A 790 21.99 -5.17 44.49
CA ASN A 790 22.86 -3.99 44.63
C ASN A 790 23.24 -3.80 46.12
N LYS A 791 24.48 -3.39 46.41
CA LYS A 791 24.99 -3.13 47.78
C LYS A 791 24.21 -2.05 48.53
N THR A 792 23.67 -1.04 47.84
CA THR A 792 23.05 0.16 48.45
C THR A 792 21.56 -0.04 48.79
N VAL A 793 20.91 -1.06 48.23
CA VAL A 793 19.45 -1.28 48.31
C VAL A 793 19.02 -1.97 49.61
N VAL A 794 19.92 -2.74 50.22
CA VAL A 794 19.67 -3.47 51.47
C VAL A 794 19.35 -2.52 52.62
N ASP A 795 19.97 -1.34 52.64
CA ASP A 795 19.79 -0.34 53.70
C ASP A 795 18.44 0.39 53.62
N GLN A 796 17.79 0.43 52.45
CA GLN A 796 16.56 1.20 52.20
C GLN A 796 15.28 0.35 52.38
N LEU A 797 15.29 -0.89 51.88
CA LEU A 797 14.14 -1.80 51.94
C LEU A 797 13.74 -2.21 53.37
N VAL A 798 14.73 -2.29 54.27
CA VAL A 798 14.55 -2.63 55.70
C VAL A 798 13.93 -1.47 56.49
N TYR A 799 14.06 -0.23 56.00
CA TYR A 799 13.59 0.96 56.71
C TYR A 799 12.21 1.47 56.24
N ASP A 800 11.85 1.20 54.98
CA ASP A 800 10.75 1.91 54.32
C ASP A 800 9.50 1.04 54.05
N THR A 801 9.42 -0.21 54.51
CA THR A 801 8.27 -1.10 54.24
C THR A 801 7.94 -2.09 55.38
N ASP A 802 6.66 -2.24 55.73
CA ASP A 802 6.12 -3.35 56.57
C ASP A 802 6.08 -4.68 55.76
N ASN A 803 7.17 -5.02 55.07
CA ASN A 803 7.22 -6.14 54.14
C ASN A 803 7.27 -7.49 54.88
N THR A 804 6.83 -8.57 54.21
CA THR A 804 6.73 -9.90 54.82
C THR A 804 7.99 -10.76 54.61
N MET A 805 8.83 -10.46 53.60
CA MET A 805 10.16 -11.06 53.39
C MET A 805 10.86 -10.41 52.17
N ALA A 806 12.08 -9.91 52.32
CA ALA A 806 12.95 -9.52 51.21
C ALA A 806 14.32 -10.22 51.36
N ILE A 807 14.77 -10.91 50.31
CA ILE A 807 16.08 -11.59 50.30
C ILE A 807 17.04 -10.71 49.49
N ALA A 808 18.02 -10.14 50.18
CA ALA A 808 19.05 -9.32 49.57
C ALA A 808 20.34 -10.12 49.36
N PHE A 809 20.94 -10.02 48.17
CA PHE A 809 22.30 -10.55 47.93
C PHE A 809 23.24 -9.38 47.59
N GLY A 810 24.18 -9.11 48.51
CA GLY A 810 25.25 -8.13 48.30
C GLY A 810 26.38 -8.69 47.42
N ASP A 811 27.20 -7.81 46.86
CA ASP A 811 28.38 -8.14 46.04
C ASP A 811 29.36 -9.08 46.77
N TRP A 812 29.56 -10.26 46.20
CA TRP A 812 30.30 -11.39 46.80
C TRP A 812 31.82 -11.23 46.77
N THR A 813 32.33 -10.20 46.11
CA THR A 813 33.78 -10.03 45.95
C THR A 813 34.48 -9.43 47.19
N ASN A 814 33.74 -8.83 48.14
CA ASN A 814 34.34 -8.14 49.29
C ASN A 814 33.68 -8.34 50.66
N VAL A 815 32.61 -9.13 50.80
CA VAL A 815 32.00 -9.39 52.12
C VAL A 815 31.48 -10.83 52.20
N GLY A 816 32.06 -11.64 53.09
CA GLY A 816 31.61 -13.00 53.33
C GLY A 816 30.28 -13.05 54.07
N GLY A 817 29.21 -13.51 53.41
CA GLY A 817 27.95 -13.91 54.02
C GLY A 817 26.69 -13.38 53.31
N SER A 818 25.71 -14.27 53.08
CA SER A 818 24.34 -13.94 52.67
C SER A 818 23.50 -13.54 53.89
N TRP A 819 22.69 -12.49 53.77
CA TRP A 819 21.81 -11.99 54.83
C TRP A 819 20.35 -12.06 54.35
N GLY A 820 19.55 -12.90 55.00
CA GLY A 820 18.08 -12.86 54.86
C GLY A 820 17.48 -12.14 56.06
N PHE A 821 16.66 -11.12 55.83
CA PHE A 821 15.93 -10.44 56.90
C PHE A 821 14.49 -10.94 56.93
N ASP A 822 14.05 -11.44 58.08
CA ASP A 822 12.64 -11.61 58.41
C ASP A 822 12.17 -10.35 59.12
N VAL A 823 11.34 -9.55 58.44
CA VAL A 823 10.88 -8.25 58.90
C VAL A 823 9.92 -8.37 60.10
N HIS A 824 9.29 -9.54 60.33
CA HIS A 824 8.49 -9.76 61.55
C HIS A 824 9.33 -9.76 62.83
N SER A 825 10.66 -9.93 62.72
CA SER A 825 11.58 -9.91 63.87
C SER A 825 12.09 -8.51 64.25
N ILE A 826 11.76 -7.45 63.49
CA ILE A 826 12.34 -6.10 63.65
C ILE A 826 11.54 -5.21 64.62
N ASN A 827 10.30 -5.57 64.95
CA ASN A 827 9.54 -4.86 66.01
C ASN A 827 10.12 -5.06 67.42
N GLU A 828 11.15 -5.91 67.58
CA GLU A 828 12.09 -5.80 68.67
C GLU A 828 13.47 -5.48 68.11
N ASN A 829 13.89 -4.22 68.22
CA ASN A 829 15.23 -3.74 67.88
C ASN A 829 16.28 -4.82 68.21
N PRO A 830 17.03 -5.37 67.23
CA PRO A 830 18.04 -6.38 67.51
C PRO A 830 19.03 -5.78 68.50
N LYS A 831 19.06 -6.32 69.71
CA LYS A 831 19.95 -5.80 70.76
C LYS A 831 21.37 -6.16 70.38
N LEU A 832 22.05 -5.24 69.69
CA LEU A 832 23.46 -5.34 69.39
C LEU A 832 24.26 -5.09 70.67
N ASN A 833 25.37 -5.80 70.85
CA ASN A 833 26.34 -5.43 71.88
C ASN A 833 27.16 -4.23 71.40
N VAL A 834 28.00 -3.68 72.29
CA VAL A 834 28.88 -2.53 72.02
C VAL A 834 29.88 -2.74 70.88
N ASN A 835 30.00 -3.98 70.36
CA ASN A 835 30.86 -4.35 69.25
C ASN A 835 30.06 -4.70 67.97
N GLY A 836 28.74 -4.48 67.95
CA GLY A 836 27.90 -4.71 66.76
C GLY A 836 27.42 -6.15 66.55
N TYR A 837 27.61 -7.06 67.51
CA TYR A 837 27.12 -8.45 67.41
C TYR A 837 25.71 -8.62 68.02
N LEU A 838 24.87 -9.46 67.40
CA LEU A 838 23.57 -9.87 67.93
C LEU A 838 23.71 -10.52 69.32
N ARG A 839 22.94 -10.05 70.31
CA ARG A 839 22.90 -10.69 71.64
C ARG A 839 22.23 -12.06 71.57
N LYS A 840 22.68 -12.96 72.44
CA LYS A 840 22.08 -14.30 72.67
C LYS A 840 20.57 -14.14 72.95
N GLY A 841 19.73 -14.70 72.08
CA GLY A 841 18.26 -14.63 72.15
C GLY A 841 17.58 -13.99 70.93
N SER A 842 18.32 -13.32 70.04
CA SER A 842 17.79 -12.78 68.78
C SER A 842 17.58 -13.87 67.73
N LYS A 843 16.39 -13.94 67.11
CA LYS A 843 16.10 -14.87 66.00
C LYS A 843 16.56 -14.24 64.68
N ALA A 844 17.56 -14.82 64.04
CA ALA A 844 17.91 -14.56 62.64
C ALA A 844 17.48 -15.76 61.79
N ILE A 845 16.82 -15.53 60.66
CA ILE A 845 16.58 -16.60 59.68
C ILE A 845 17.85 -16.75 58.84
N ASN A 846 18.55 -17.85 59.07
CA ASN A 846 19.66 -18.28 58.22
C ASN A 846 19.09 -18.82 56.89
N ALA A 847 19.12 -17.99 55.84
CA ALA A 847 18.80 -18.41 54.48
C ALA A 847 20.00 -19.17 53.86
N GLY A 848 20.20 -20.40 54.34
CA GLY A 848 20.91 -21.49 53.69
C GLY A 848 22.38 -21.27 53.28
N SER A 849 23.31 -21.80 54.09
CA SER A 849 24.55 -22.35 53.54
C SER A 849 24.25 -23.72 52.91
N ASN A 850 24.66 -23.92 51.66
CA ASN A 850 24.55 -25.20 50.96
C ASN A 850 25.50 -26.24 51.57
N VAL A 851 25.03 -27.13 52.45
CA VAL A 851 25.49 -28.53 52.52
C VAL A 851 24.41 -29.40 53.19
N TYR A 852 23.64 -30.15 52.41
CA TYR A 852 23.14 -31.45 52.84
C TYR A 852 23.98 -32.51 52.12
N PRO A 853 24.60 -33.45 52.85
CA PRO A 853 24.10 -34.80 52.71
C PRO A 853 23.94 -35.50 54.06
N TYR A 854 22.84 -36.25 54.16
CA TYR A 854 22.70 -37.37 55.07
C TYR A 854 23.87 -38.35 54.88
N VAL A 855 24.75 -38.52 55.87
CA VAL A 855 25.28 -39.85 56.24
C VAL A 855 25.75 -39.89 57.70
N ASN A 856 25.29 -40.89 58.44
CA ASN A 856 25.84 -41.32 59.72
C ASN A 856 27.31 -41.77 59.54
N THR A 857 28.27 -41.05 60.11
CA THR A 857 29.49 -41.54 60.82
C THR A 857 30.60 -40.48 60.83
N ALA A 858 31.37 -40.46 61.91
CA ALA A 858 32.42 -39.50 62.22
C ALA A 858 33.57 -39.52 61.22
N VAL A 859 33.86 -38.39 60.57
CA VAL A 859 35.18 -38.10 60.00
C VAL A 859 35.47 -36.60 60.13
N GLU A 860 36.51 -36.29 60.90
CA GLU A 860 37.19 -34.99 60.94
C GLU A 860 37.85 -34.70 59.58
N TYR A 861 37.60 -33.54 59.00
CA TYR A 861 38.58 -32.88 58.13
C TYR A 861 38.56 -31.38 58.38
N GLY A 862 39.66 -30.88 58.94
CA GLY A 862 39.88 -29.46 59.20
C GLY A 862 40.13 -28.69 57.92
N TYR A 863 39.59 -27.48 57.85
CA TYR A 863 39.99 -26.45 56.89
C TYR A 863 40.47 -25.22 57.66
N LEU A 864 41.77 -24.95 57.55
CA LEU A 864 42.42 -23.70 57.98
C LEU A 864 42.11 -22.62 56.95
N GLN A 865 41.67 -21.44 57.39
CA GLN A 865 41.53 -20.25 56.55
C GLN A 865 42.74 -19.34 56.79
N THR A 866 43.62 -19.21 55.79
CA THR A 866 44.66 -18.17 55.73
C THR A 866 44.06 -16.87 55.17
N ASP A 867 44.37 -15.74 55.80
CA ASP A 867 44.01 -14.41 55.26
C ASP A 867 44.96 -13.99 54.11
N VAL A 868 44.66 -12.85 53.47
CA VAL A 868 45.44 -12.28 52.35
C VAL A 868 46.90 -11.93 52.68
N ASN A 869 47.32 -12.03 53.95
CA ASN A 869 48.71 -11.87 54.40
C ASN A 869 49.29 -13.15 55.03
N GLY A 870 48.61 -14.30 54.92
CA GLY A 870 49.14 -15.61 55.32
C GLY A 870 49.24 -15.86 56.83
N THR A 871 48.44 -15.18 57.66
CA THR A 871 48.49 -15.42 59.12
C THR A 871 47.34 -16.32 59.60
N GLU A 872 47.66 -17.47 60.18
CA GLU A 872 46.69 -18.43 60.73
C GLU A 872 46.19 -18.01 62.13
N ARG A 873 44.88 -18.09 62.40
CA ARG A 873 44.30 -17.89 63.75
C ARG A 873 43.34 -19.04 64.14
N PRO A 874 43.35 -19.49 65.41
CA PRO A 874 42.54 -20.62 65.87
C PRO A 874 41.07 -20.25 66.18
N ILE A 875 40.15 -21.18 65.92
CA ILE A 875 38.72 -21.08 66.23
C ILE A 875 38.46 -21.59 67.66
N ALA A 876 37.74 -20.82 68.48
CA ALA A 876 37.30 -21.24 69.81
C ALA A 876 36.01 -22.08 69.74
N GLN A 877 36.00 -23.16 70.52
CA GLN A 877 34.96 -24.19 70.67
C GLN A 877 33.75 -23.76 71.52
N ASP A 878 32.64 -24.48 71.23
CA ASP A 878 31.48 -24.84 72.07
C ASP A 878 30.45 -23.78 72.54
N ASN A 879 29.21 -23.98 72.07
CA ASN A 879 28.10 -24.40 72.94
C ASN A 879 26.93 -24.98 72.10
N GLN A 880 26.54 -26.22 72.42
CA GLN A 880 25.34 -26.89 71.92
C GLN A 880 24.07 -26.12 72.32
N VAL A 881 23.09 -26.04 71.42
CA VAL A 881 21.71 -25.59 71.73
C VAL A 881 20.76 -26.75 71.43
N ASP A 882 20.06 -27.16 72.48
CA ASP A 882 19.00 -28.16 72.54
C ASP A 882 17.69 -27.57 71.97
N ILE A 883 17.01 -28.29 71.08
CA ILE A 883 15.72 -27.88 70.50
C ILE A 883 14.65 -28.85 71.01
N GLY A 884 13.87 -28.39 71.99
CA GLY A 884 12.70 -29.10 72.50
C GLY A 884 11.58 -29.21 71.46
N ALA A 885 10.95 -30.39 71.41
CA ALA A 885 10.10 -30.89 70.33
C ALA A 885 8.61 -30.45 70.34
N ASP A 886 8.23 -29.38 71.05
CA ASP A 886 6.80 -29.13 71.34
C ASP A 886 6.12 -27.99 70.53
N GLU A 887 6.81 -27.28 69.64
CA GLU A 887 6.17 -26.20 68.83
C GLU A 887 5.72 -26.61 67.42
N TYR A 888 5.79 -27.90 67.05
CA TYR A 888 5.42 -28.38 65.70
C TYR A 888 3.90 -28.49 65.42
N LYS A 889 3.06 -27.82 66.20
CA LYS A 889 1.62 -27.67 65.93
C LYS A 889 1.11 -26.29 66.34
N LYS A 890 1.35 -25.28 65.48
CA LYS A 890 0.44 -24.16 65.27
C LYS A 890 0.68 -23.54 63.90
#